data_AF-A0A0F9MIQ4-F1
#
_entry.id   AF-A0A0F9MIQ4-F1
#
_cell.length_a   1.000
_cell.length_b   1.000
_cell.length_c   1.000
_cell.angle_alpha   90.00
_cell.angle_beta   90.00
_cell.angle_gamma   90.00
#
_symmetry.space_group_name_H-M   'P 1'
#
loop_
_entity.id
_entity.type
_entity.pdbx_description
1 polymer ?
#
loop_
_entity_poly.entity_id
_entity_poly.type
_entity_poly.pdbx_seq_one_letter_code
_entity_poly.pdbx_strand_id
1 'polypeptide(L)'
;MARKTNAEIIDRAELILEDSGNAIFLAATLVSHLEDVLTEASPFQPWEVTQQVLARSGSREIDLSGEDFLDVVDVEWPINKEPRKFRDKGVFFKRVRFEVDTPPTAQKQKRDVLLTTLTEDQTLTGTVTFTANSTAVTGSGTAFTTELKVGYYISPTSLTAWYRVAKITDDSNLVLAEVVKTADDGADTAGGTLLWYEPINVYLKKNHYAEATQTDLAGAVDLVAGYAKGLSMIHVDALGTGTMPKDMLFTIADVEGLYRITADATIASSEADIYFDPPLLGVVANDVIVTFFATSLDREMEGIVAKLLAGRTAQYWIGDARTQVDDSVIAVNTANTEFDKIGARLTQIVDTDIPAARTAASANNTAINLALGKIVTALDLAVISAANLKTGVGLYTVASTGEVETALDKVTVAIDEADEDITGVASMEELLDANLARIRTAVAATKTQLDLGVTALSDGKALHNVVPRGANAGGANINNAVGQIQLSNGYFNRIRAMSAEKNEYRDLAVAKLRNAQAKVQEAQGFISAEGTIISENAQHVATLVQEAQGFAMEARSFLDRDAQVVANHFRVLTGEIQAIQGYVSEGSSYLSETGTRTRIISALNSLQAWADKMVATAQAQLLRLVEPEETTYLHTRV
;
A
#
# COMPACT_ATOMS: atom_id res chain seq x y z
N MET A 1 -45.65 -7.86 -0.08
CA MET A 1 -44.63 -6.95 0.48
C MET A 1 -43.56 -6.79 -0.57
N ALA A 2 -43.06 -5.57 -0.79
CA ALA A 2 -41.99 -5.32 -1.75
C ALA A 2 -40.72 -6.07 -1.34
N ARG A 3 -39.94 -6.54 -2.33
CA ARG A 3 -38.59 -7.05 -2.10
C ARG A 3 -37.66 -5.91 -1.72
N LYS A 4 -36.66 -6.19 -0.90
CA LYS A 4 -35.69 -5.19 -0.44
C LYS A 4 -34.82 -4.69 -1.58
N THR A 5 -34.49 -3.41 -1.56
CA THR A 5 -33.44 -2.85 -2.43
C THR A 5 -32.05 -3.28 -1.98
N ASN A 6 -31.04 -3.10 -2.84
CA ASN A 6 -29.64 -3.27 -2.46
C ASN A 6 -29.29 -2.40 -1.23
N ALA A 7 -29.68 -1.11 -1.24
CA ALA A 7 -29.51 -0.22 -0.10
C ALA A 7 -30.16 -0.78 1.18
N GLU A 8 -31.38 -1.31 1.12
CA GLU A 8 -32.05 -1.89 2.29
C GLU A 8 -31.46 -3.24 2.78
N ILE A 9 -30.72 -3.94 1.92
CA ILE A 9 -29.92 -5.13 2.29
C ILE A 9 -28.63 -4.67 2.97
N ILE A 10 -27.96 -3.65 2.40
CA ILE A 10 -26.76 -3.03 2.96
C ILE A 10 -27.04 -2.41 4.33
N ASP A 11 -28.07 -1.58 4.46
CA ASP A 11 -28.49 -0.99 5.74
C ASP A 11 -28.75 -2.07 6.81
N ARG A 12 -29.27 -3.22 6.38
CA ARG A 12 -29.49 -4.35 7.28
C ARG A 12 -28.18 -5.01 7.68
N ALA A 13 -27.21 -5.12 6.79
CA ALA A 13 -25.86 -5.59 7.10
C ALA A 13 -25.13 -4.59 8.03
N GLU A 14 -25.23 -3.29 7.78
CA GLU A 14 -24.69 -2.22 8.64
C GLU A 14 -25.30 -2.28 10.05
N LEU A 15 -26.61 -2.50 10.16
CA LEU A 15 -27.28 -2.68 11.44
C LEU A 15 -26.77 -3.93 12.19
N ILE A 16 -26.48 -5.03 11.48
CA ILE A 16 -25.91 -6.25 12.06
C ILE A 16 -24.46 -6.00 12.52
N LEU A 17 -23.71 -5.18 11.79
CA LEU A 17 -22.35 -4.75 12.14
C LEU A 17 -22.32 -3.69 13.26
N GLU A 18 -23.49 -3.18 13.67
CA GLU A 18 -23.62 -2.05 14.59
C GLU A 18 -22.87 -0.79 14.11
N ASP A 19 -22.75 -0.61 12.78
CA ASP A 19 -22.00 0.49 12.15
C ASP A 19 -22.91 1.38 11.28
N SER A 20 -24.01 1.87 11.85
CA SER A 20 -24.95 2.75 11.13
C SER A 20 -24.33 4.11 10.73
N GLY A 21 -23.12 4.41 11.18
CA GLY A 21 -22.39 5.63 10.84
C GLY A 21 -21.37 5.44 9.72
N ASN A 22 -21.20 4.21 9.22
CA ASN A 22 -20.18 3.84 8.23
C ASN A 22 -18.78 4.32 8.66
N ALA A 23 -18.49 4.23 9.95
CA ALA A 23 -17.23 4.68 10.52
C ALA A 23 -16.12 3.65 10.30
N ILE A 24 -16.48 2.37 10.15
CA ILE A 24 -15.54 1.25 10.01
C ILE A 24 -15.74 0.55 8.68
N PHE A 25 -17.00 0.25 8.33
CA PHE A 25 -17.41 -0.44 7.13
C PHE A 25 -18.07 0.56 6.18
N LEU A 26 -17.35 0.96 5.14
CA LEU A 26 -17.90 1.87 4.15
C LEU A 26 -18.98 1.15 3.33
N ALA A 27 -20.09 1.85 3.03
CA ALA A 27 -21.15 1.32 2.17
C ALA A 27 -20.61 0.79 0.82
N ALA A 28 -19.62 1.47 0.24
CA ALA A 28 -18.98 1.01 -1.00
C ALA A 28 -18.30 -0.37 -0.87
N THR A 29 -17.70 -0.68 0.28
CA THR A 29 -17.09 -1.99 0.55
C THR A 29 -18.17 -3.07 0.70
N LEU A 30 -19.29 -2.73 1.35
CA LEU A 30 -20.44 -3.63 1.46
C LEU A 30 -21.05 -3.93 0.09
N VAL A 31 -21.17 -2.93 -0.80
CA VAL A 31 -21.60 -3.14 -2.19
C VAL A 31 -20.68 -4.12 -2.91
N SER A 32 -19.35 -3.94 -2.82
CA SER A 32 -18.41 -4.85 -3.50
C SER A 32 -18.48 -6.29 -2.99
N HIS A 33 -18.70 -6.50 -1.69
CA HIS A 33 -18.83 -7.85 -1.14
C HIS A 33 -20.21 -8.47 -1.37
N LEU A 34 -21.24 -7.67 -1.67
CA LEU A 34 -22.58 -8.20 -1.92
C LEU A 34 -22.61 -9.10 -3.14
N GLU A 35 -21.88 -8.77 -4.22
CA GLU A 35 -21.80 -9.61 -5.42
C GLU A 35 -21.20 -11.01 -5.12
N ASP A 36 -20.12 -11.03 -4.34
CA ASP A 36 -19.49 -12.29 -3.89
C ASP A 36 -20.45 -13.12 -3.02
N VAL A 37 -21.19 -12.46 -2.13
CA VAL A 37 -22.16 -13.10 -1.23
C VAL A 37 -23.38 -13.63 -1.98
N LEU A 38 -23.88 -12.89 -2.98
CA LEU A 38 -24.95 -13.35 -3.86
C LEU A 38 -24.49 -14.58 -4.64
N THR A 39 -23.26 -14.56 -5.17
CA THR A 39 -22.65 -15.72 -5.83
C THR A 39 -22.49 -16.90 -4.87
N GLU A 40 -22.05 -16.67 -3.62
CA GLU A 40 -21.93 -17.71 -2.59
C GLU A 40 -23.29 -18.32 -2.21
N ALA A 41 -24.35 -17.51 -2.14
CA ALA A 41 -25.67 -17.96 -1.74
C ALA A 41 -26.42 -18.73 -2.86
N SER A 42 -26.08 -18.46 -4.12
CA SER A 42 -26.82 -18.96 -5.28
C SER A 42 -26.79 -20.49 -5.47
N PRO A 43 -25.71 -21.23 -5.16
CA PRO A 43 -25.74 -22.70 -5.21
C PRO A 43 -26.74 -23.33 -4.23
N PHE A 44 -27.10 -22.64 -3.15
CA PHE A 44 -28.01 -23.18 -2.12
C PHE A 44 -29.47 -23.01 -2.53
N GLN A 45 -29.84 -21.80 -2.95
CA GLN A 45 -31.17 -21.53 -3.48
C GLN A 45 -31.01 -20.75 -4.78
N PRO A 46 -30.73 -21.43 -5.91
CA PRO A 46 -30.44 -20.73 -7.15
C PRO A 46 -31.66 -19.97 -7.64
N TRP A 47 -31.41 -18.84 -8.28
CA TRP A 47 -32.48 -18.11 -8.94
C TRP A 47 -32.90 -18.85 -10.20
N GLU A 48 -34.08 -19.45 -10.17
CA GLU A 48 -34.61 -20.18 -11.32
C GLU A 48 -35.28 -19.22 -12.31
N VAL A 49 -34.79 -19.25 -13.54
CA VAL A 49 -35.22 -18.38 -14.63
C VAL A 49 -35.61 -19.23 -15.81
N THR A 50 -36.82 -19.00 -16.33
CA THR A 50 -37.19 -19.53 -17.64
C THR A 50 -36.68 -18.57 -18.70
N GLN A 51 -35.91 -19.11 -19.64
CA GLN A 51 -35.42 -18.37 -20.78
C GLN A 51 -35.86 -19.02 -22.07
N GLN A 52 -36.50 -18.23 -22.92
CA GLN A 52 -36.72 -18.65 -24.29
C GLN A 52 -35.41 -18.56 -25.09
N VAL A 53 -35.00 -19.69 -25.66
CA VAL A 53 -33.86 -19.79 -26.58
C VAL A 53 -34.35 -20.36 -27.90
N LEU A 54 -33.67 -19.97 -28.97
CA LEU A 54 -34.02 -20.40 -30.31
C LEU A 54 -33.21 -21.65 -30.68
N ALA A 55 -33.85 -22.80 -30.84
CA ALA A 55 -33.17 -23.97 -31.39
C ALA A 55 -33.18 -23.98 -32.91
N ARG A 56 -32.05 -24.41 -33.48
CA ARG A 56 -31.93 -24.69 -34.90
C ARG A 56 -32.71 -25.97 -35.22
N SER A 57 -33.54 -25.92 -36.26
CA SER A 57 -34.22 -27.11 -36.82
C SER A 57 -33.23 -28.26 -37.04
N GLY A 58 -33.62 -29.47 -36.62
CA GLY A 58 -32.77 -30.68 -36.68
C GLY A 58 -31.62 -30.74 -35.68
N SER A 59 -31.31 -29.65 -34.95
CA SER A 59 -30.25 -29.65 -33.95
C SER A 59 -30.68 -30.35 -32.67
N ARG A 60 -29.78 -31.17 -32.13
CA ARG A 60 -29.90 -31.72 -30.76
C ARG A 60 -29.17 -30.88 -29.72
N GLU A 61 -28.50 -29.80 -30.13
CA GLU A 61 -27.73 -28.93 -29.24
C GLU A 61 -28.30 -27.51 -29.24
N ILE A 62 -28.37 -26.92 -28.04
CA ILE A 62 -28.56 -25.49 -27.83
C ILE A 62 -27.27 -24.87 -27.31
N ASP A 63 -26.90 -23.74 -27.90
CA ASP A 63 -25.79 -22.92 -27.44
C ASP A 63 -26.31 -21.89 -26.42
N LEU A 64 -25.83 -22.01 -25.17
CA LEU A 64 -26.09 -21.06 -24.08
C LEU A 64 -24.86 -20.21 -23.77
N SER A 65 -23.91 -20.09 -24.70
CA SER A 65 -22.65 -19.37 -24.46
C SER A 65 -22.83 -17.90 -24.06
N GLY A 66 -23.89 -17.26 -24.57
CA GLY A 66 -24.28 -15.89 -24.23
C GLY A 66 -25.06 -15.72 -22.93
N GLU A 67 -25.31 -16.81 -22.19
CA GLU A 67 -25.98 -16.76 -20.89
C GLU A 67 -24.99 -17.01 -19.75
N ASP A 68 -25.26 -16.32 -18.65
CA ASP A 68 -24.64 -16.58 -17.35
C ASP A 68 -25.60 -17.45 -16.52
N PHE A 69 -25.18 -18.67 -16.20
CA PHE A 69 -25.98 -19.64 -15.47
C PHE A 69 -25.08 -20.60 -14.69
N LEU A 70 -25.59 -21.07 -13.56
CA LEU A 70 -24.99 -22.08 -12.70
C LEU A 70 -25.30 -23.49 -13.21
N ASP A 71 -26.55 -23.74 -13.58
CA ASP A 71 -27.03 -25.05 -14.02
C ASP A 71 -28.27 -24.92 -14.90
N VAL A 72 -28.63 -25.99 -15.61
CA VAL A 72 -29.86 -26.08 -16.39
C VAL A 72 -30.79 -27.05 -15.66
N VAL A 73 -31.97 -26.59 -15.22
CA VAL A 73 -32.97 -27.39 -14.47
C VAL A 73 -33.77 -28.28 -15.38
N ASP A 74 -34.41 -27.69 -16.39
CA ASP A 74 -35.22 -28.42 -17.37
C ASP A 74 -35.19 -27.74 -18.74
N VAL A 75 -35.66 -28.45 -19.77
CA VAL A 75 -35.93 -27.90 -21.08
C VAL A 75 -37.30 -28.36 -21.58
N GLU A 76 -38.16 -27.38 -21.86
CA GLU A 76 -39.54 -27.59 -22.31
C GLU A 76 -39.73 -27.07 -23.73
N TRP A 77 -40.45 -27.86 -24.53
CA TRP A 77 -40.88 -27.45 -25.85
C TRP A 77 -42.32 -26.92 -25.86
N PRO A 78 -42.60 -25.84 -26.61
CA PRO A 78 -43.95 -25.25 -26.66
C PRO A 78 -45.03 -26.19 -27.19
N ILE A 79 -44.69 -27.11 -28.09
CA ILE A 79 -45.65 -28.09 -28.65
C ILE A 79 -46.14 -29.09 -27.60
N ASN A 80 -45.45 -29.19 -26.46
CA ASN A 80 -45.72 -30.13 -25.39
C ASN A 80 -46.42 -29.46 -24.20
N LYS A 81 -47.09 -28.32 -24.36
CA LYS A 81 -47.66 -27.59 -23.20
C LYS A 81 -48.81 -28.31 -22.49
N GLU A 82 -49.50 -29.27 -23.14
CA GLU A 82 -50.65 -29.95 -22.55
C GLU A 82 -50.69 -31.47 -22.83
N PRO A 83 -50.32 -32.33 -21.85
CA PRO A 83 -49.64 -32.00 -20.58
C PRO A 83 -48.18 -31.61 -20.83
N ARG A 84 -47.59 -30.78 -19.96
CA ARG A 84 -46.17 -30.40 -19.99
C ARG A 84 -45.28 -31.64 -20.10
N LYS A 85 -44.56 -31.80 -21.22
CA LYS A 85 -43.54 -32.84 -21.37
C LYS A 85 -42.15 -32.22 -21.45
N PHE A 86 -41.42 -32.38 -20.36
CA PHE A 86 -40.00 -32.13 -20.23
C PHE A 86 -39.20 -33.20 -20.97
N ARG A 87 -37.99 -32.85 -21.42
CA ARG A 87 -37.12 -33.73 -22.21
C ARG A 87 -35.86 -34.05 -21.43
N ASP A 88 -35.42 -35.30 -21.52
CA ASP A 88 -34.11 -35.70 -21.02
C ASP A 88 -33.01 -34.90 -21.72
N LYS A 89 -32.00 -34.52 -20.95
CA LYS A 89 -30.93 -33.64 -21.40
C LYS A 89 -29.60 -34.00 -20.76
N GLY A 90 -28.53 -33.84 -21.54
CA GLY A 90 -27.17 -33.80 -21.05
C GLY A 90 -26.62 -32.39 -21.18
N VAL A 91 -26.03 -31.85 -20.11
CA VAL A 91 -25.34 -30.56 -20.14
C VAL A 91 -23.85 -30.84 -20.34
N PHE A 92 -23.27 -30.31 -21.42
CA PHE A 92 -21.84 -30.37 -21.70
C PHE A 92 -21.31 -28.94 -21.85
N PHE A 93 -20.65 -28.43 -20.80
CA PHE A 93 -20.25 -27.02 -20.71
C PHE A 93 -21.46 -26.08 -20.92
N LYS A 94 -21.33 -25.07 -21.78
CA LYS A 94 -22.40 -24.14 -22.14
C LYS A 94 -23.33 -24.67 -23.24
N ARG A 95 -23.33 -25.98 -23.52
CA ARG A 95 -24.23 -26.61 -24.49
C ARG A 95 -25.16 -27.58 -23.80
N VAL A 96 -26.44 -27.46 -24.11
CA VAL A 96 -27.45 -28.44 -23.69
C VAL A 96 -27.71 -29.35 -24.87
N ARG A 97 -27.45 -30.65 -24.69
CA ARG A 97 -27.78 -31.69 -25.64
C ARG A 97 -29.07 -32.37 -25.22
N PHE A 98 -30.01 -32.47 -26.14
CA PHE A 98 -31.26 -33.20 -25.93
C PHE A 98 -31.08 -34.68 -26.20
N GLU A 99 -31.58 -35.50 -25.29
CA GLU A 99 -31.80 -36.91 -25.52
C GLU A 99 -33.19 -37.08 -26.15
N VAL A 100 -33.26 -36.80 -27.46
CA VAL A 100 -34.47 -36.96 -28.26
C VAL A 100 -34.23 -37.89 -29.43
N ASP A 101 -35.05 -38.94 -29.52
CA ASP A 101 -35.10 -39.84 -30.68
C ASP A 101 -35.47 -39.08 -31.95
N THR A 102 -36.31 -38.05 -31.82
CA THR A 102 -36.74 -37.18 -32.93
C THR A 102 -36.28 -35.75 -32.68
N PRO A 103 -35.32 -35.21 -33.45
CA PRO A 103 -34.93 -33.81 -33.36
C PRO A 103 -36.09 -32.88 -33.76
N PRO A 104 -36.01 -31.57 -33.43
CA PRO A 104 -37.00 -30.58 -33.85
C PRO A 104 -37.29 -30.68 -35.33
N THR A 105 -38.52 -31.10 -35.63
CA THR A 105 -39.11 -31.11 -36.95
C THR A 105 -39.92 -29.85 -37.02
N ALA A 106 -39.30 -28.81 -37.56
CA ALA A 106 -39.89 -27.49 -37.68
C ALA A 106 -41.32 -27.58 -38.21
N GLN A 107 -42.33 -27.27 -37.39
CA GLN A 107 -43.66 -27.01 -37.92
C GLN A 107 -43.65 -25.60 -38.54
N LYS A 108 -44.39 -25.41 -39.66
CA LYS A 108 -44.58 -24.08 -40.27
C LYS A 108 -45.10 -23.15 -39.19
N GLN A 109 -44.27 -22.23 -38.69
CA GLN A 109 -44.77 -21.18 -37.83
C GLN A 109 -45.88 -20.46 -38.61
N LYS A 110 -47.09 -20.51 -38.06
CA LYS A 110 -48.19 -19.71 -38.57
C LYS A 110 -47.79 -18.26 -38.30
N ARG A 111 -47.42 -17.55 -39.37
CA ARG A 111 -46.92 -16.17 -39.40
C ARG A 111 -47.53 -15.34 -38.27
N ASP A 112 -46.68 -14.83 -37.39
CA ASP A 112 -47.11 -13.78 -36.46
C ASP A 112 -47.47 -12.55 -37.30
N VAL A 113 -48.67 -12.02 -37.09
CA VAL A 113 -49.34 -11.09 -38.03
C VAL A 113 -48.69 -9.69 -38.03
N LEU A 114 -47.68 -9.45 -37.20
CA LEU A 114 -47.06 -8.13 -37.00
C LEU A 114 -45.84 -7.82 -37.90
N LEU A 115 -45.33 -8.75 -38.71
CA LEU A 115 -44.33 -8.46 -39.77
C LEU A 115 -44.97 -8.55 -41.17
N THR A 116 -45.79 -7.56 -41.52
CA THR A 116 -46.72 -7.61 -42.67
C THR A 116 -46.19 -7.28 -44.06
N THR A 117 -44.90 -7.08 -44.32
CA THR A 117 -44.45 -6.64 -45.67
C THR A 117 -43.37 -7.47 -46.37
N LEU A 118 -42.84 -8.52 -45.76
CA LEU A 118 -41.82 -9.35 -46.42
C LEU A 118 -42.45 -10.63 -46.95
N THR A 119 -42.41 -10.81 -48.27
CA THR A 119 -42.73 -12.06 -48.97
C THR A 119 -41.73 -13.16 -48.58
N GLU A 120 -42.13 -14.43 -48.73
CA GLU A 120 -41.39 -15.63 -48.27
C GLU A 120 -39.95 -15.75 -48.82
N ASP A 121 -39.63 -14.94 -49.83
CA ASP A 121 -38.30 -14.62 -50.29
C ASP A 121 -38.10 -13.09 -50.18
N GLN A 122 -37.39 -12.63 -49.15
CA GLN A 122 -36.92 -11.25 -49.13
C GLN A 122 -35.68 -11.20 -50.01
N THR A 123 -35.85 -10.64 -51.20
CA THR A 123 -34.71 -10.24 -52.03
C THR A 123 -33.96 -9.13 -51.29
N LEU A 124 -32.72 -9.38 -50.89
CA LEU A 124 -31.87 -8.31 -50.35
C LEU A 124 -31.68 -7.25 -51.43
N THR A 125 -31.68 -5.98 -51.03
CA THR A 125 -31.32 -4.92 -51.99
C THR A 125 -29.85 -5.05 -52.38
N GLY A 126 -29.52 -4.60 -53.59
CA GLY A 126 -28.16 -4.63 -54.09
C GLY A 126 -27.66 -6.01 -54.55
N THR A 127 -26.34 -6.13 -54.63
CA THR A 127 -25.63 -7.33 -55.07
C THR A 127 -24.74 -7.83 -53.94
N VAL A 128 -24.82 -9.12 -53.66
CA VAL A 128 -24.02 -9.75 -52.60
C VAL A 128 -22.97 -10.66 -53.25
N THR A 129 -21.71 -10.54 -52.83
CA THR A 129 -20.58 -11.33 -53.35
C THR A 129 -20.05 -12.27 -52.27
N PHE A 130 -20.03 -13.56 -52.59
CA PHE A 130 -19.51 -14.63 -51.73
C PHE A 130 -18.17 -15.15 -52.26
N THR A 131 -17.08 -14.95 -51.51
CA THR A 131 -15.76 -15.44 -51.91
C THR A 131 -15.50 -16.86 -51.40
N ALA A 132 -15.07 -17.77 -52.27
CA ALA A 132 -14.69 -19.13 -51.85
C ALA A 132 -13.63 -19.12 -50.75
N ASN A 133 -13.79 -20.07 -49.82
CA ASN A 133 -12.95 -20.26 -48.64
C ASN A 133 -12.88 -19.01 -47.74
N SER A 134 -13.84 -18.10 -47.85
CA SER A 134 -13.97 -16.91 -47.01
C SER A 134 -15.26 -16.97 -46.21
N THR A 135 -15.25 -16.35 -45.03
CA THR A 135 -16.46 -16.00 -44.28
C THR A 135 -16.90 -14.57 -44.56
N ALA A 136 -16.05 -13.72 -45.14
CA ALA A 136 -16.42 -12.35 -45.46
C ALA A 136 -17.35 -12.32 -46.67
N VAL A 137 -18.43 -11.55 -46.54
CA VAL A 137 -19.39 -11.26 -47.61
C VAL A 137 -19.41 -9.75 -47.80
N THR A 138 -19.27 -9.34 -49.06
CA THR A 138 -19.34 -7.93 -49.45
C THR A 138 -20.58 -7.68 -50.27
N GLY A 139 -21.19 -6.52 -50.06
CA GLY A 139 -22.42 -6.08 -50.69
C GLY A 139 -22.22 -4.75 -51.41
N SER A 140 -22.81 -4.60 -52.58
CA SER A 140 -22.86 -3.34 -53.32
C SER A 140 -24.32 -2.91 -53.47
N GLY A 141 -24.68 -1.77 -52.88
CA GLY A 141 -26.06 -1.28 -52.85
C GLY A 141 -26.97 -2.08 -51.90
N THR A 142 -26.38 -2.81 -50.96
CA THR A 142 -27.07 -3.54 -49.90
C THR A 142 -27.35 -2.64 -48.69
N ALA A 143 -28.29 -3.03 -47.83
CA ALA A 143 -28.58 -2.34 -46.57
C ALA A 143 -28.60 -3.32 -45.39
N PHE A 144 -27.51 -4.08 -45.20
CA PHE A 144 -27.46 -5.22 -44.27
C PHE A 144 -27.88 -4.89 -42.83
N THR A 145 -27.59 -3.69 -42.30
CA THR A 145 -27.97 -3.36 -40.91
C THR A 145 -29.47 -3.21 -40.71
N THR A 146 -30.22 -2.96 -41.80
CA THR A 146 -31.67 -2.81 -41.78
C THR A 146 -32.42 -4.03 -42.34
N GLU A 147 -31.79 -4.77 -43.26
CA GLU A 147 -32.38 -5.92 -43.94
C GLU A 147 -32.07 -7.26 -43.28
N LEU A 148 -30.98 -7.35 -42.54
CA LEU A 148 -30.50 -8.58 -41.91
C LEU A 148 -30.33 -8.41 -40.41
N LYS A 149 -30.33 -9.54 -39.69
CA LYS A 149 -29.86 -9.62 -38.30
C LYS A 149 -28.81 -10.72 -38.18
N VAL A 150 -27.90 -10.57 -37.21
CA VAL A 150 -26.99 -11.66 -36.85
C VAL A 150 -27.79 -12.92 -36.52
N GLY A 151 -27.38 -14.06 -37.07
CA GLY A 151 -28.10 -15.33 -36.99
C GLY A 151 -28.91 -15.67 -38.25
N TYR A 152 -29.23 -14.69 -39.10
CA TYR A 152 -29.93 -14.94 -40.37
C TYR A 152 -29.08 -15.80 -41.29
N TYR A 153 -29.71 -16.52 -42.22
CA TYR A 153 -28.99 -17.23 -43.26
C TYR A 153 -29.26 -16.58 -44.61
N ILE A 154 -28.21 -16.46 -45.40
CA ILE A 154 -28.25 -15.93 -46.76
C ILE A 154 -27.67 -16.99 -47.71
N SER A 155 -28.23 -17.09 -48.90
CA SER A 155 -27.70 -17.93 -49.97
C SER A 155 -27.48 -17.06 -51.20
N PRO A 156 -26.37 -17.23 -51.92
CA PRO A 156 -26.32 -16.79 -53.31
C PRO A 156 -27.42 -17.51 -54.10
N THR A 157 -28.02 -16.83 -55.07
CA THR A 157 -29.02 -17.38 -55.99
C THR A 157 -28.49 -18.60 -56.74
N SER A 158 -27.19 -18.61 -57.03
CA SER A 158 -26.49 -19.62 -57.82
C SER A 158 -26.17 -20.90 -57.03
N LEU A 159 -26.19 -20.85 -55.69
CA LEU A 159 -25.86 -21.97 -54.81
C LEU A 159 -27.09 -22.48 -54.07
N THR A 160 -27.07 -23.77 -53.74
CA THR A 160 -28.05 -24.40 -52.84
C THR A 160 -27.62 -24.34 -51.37
N ALA A 161 -26.41 -23.87 -51.11
CA ALA A 161 -25.80 -23.82 -49.78
C ALA A 161 -26.13 -22.50 -49.08
N TRP A 162 -26.74 -22.60 -47.91
CA TRP A 162 -27.08 -21.46 -47.06
C TRP A 162 -25.99 -21.19 -46.03
N TYR A 163 -25.67 -19.92 -45.82
CA TYR A 163 -24.62 -19.49 -44.90
C TYR A 163 -25.18 -18.56 -43.82
N ARG A 164 -24.84 -18.82 -42.55
CA ARG A 164 -25.28 -18.01 -41.41
C ARG A 164 -24.50 -16.73 -41.31
N VAL A 165 -25.15 -15.58 -41.17
CA VAL A 165 -24.57 -14.29 -40.76
C VAL A 165 -24.12 -14.41 -39.31
N ALA A 166 -22.80 -14.45 -39.07
CA ALA A 166 -22.19 -14.42 -37.74
C ALA A 166 -22.06 -12.99 -37.19
N LYS A 167 -21.83 -12.02 -38.06
CA LYS A 167 -21.66 -10.61 -37.67
C LYS A 167 -22.05 -9.71 -38.85
N ILE A 168 -22.73 -8.60 -38.60
CA ILE A 168 -22.92 -7.52 -39.58
C ILE A 168 -21.92 -6.43 -39.20
N THR A 169 -21.01 -6.09 -40.11
CA THR A 169 -19.99 -5.06 -39.87
C THR A 169 -20.54 -3.68 -40.20
N ASP A 170 -21.22 -3.56 -41.34
CA ASP A 170 -21.91 -2.37 -41.83
C ASP A 170 -22.91 -2.79 -42.93
N ASP A 171 -23.53 -1.83 -43.63
CA ASP A 171 -24.53 -2.09 -44.67
C ASP A 171 -24.02 -2.84 -45.90
N SER A 172 -22.70 -2.88 -46.10
CA SER A 172 -22.00 -3.47 -47.24
C SER A 172 -21.09 -4.64 -46.86
N ASN A 173 -20.93 -4.95 -45.57
CA ASN A 173 -20.01 -5.99 -45.12
C ASN A 173 -20.64 -6.82 -44.00
N LEU A 174 -20.57 -8.14 -44.14
CA LEU A 174 -20.91 -9.08 -43.08
C LEU A 174 -19.92 -10.25 -43.04
N VAL A 175 -19.93 -10.99 -41.93
CA VAL A 175 -19.13 -12.19 -41.72
C VAL A 175 -20.07 -13.37 -41.52
N LEU A 176 -19.79 -14.47 -42.19
CA LEU A 176 -20.51 -15.74 -42.08
C LEU A 176 -19.91 -16.63 -40.99
N ALA A 177 -20.72 -17.52 -40.42
CA ALA A 177 -20.28 -18.48 -39.41
C ALA A 177 -19.47 -19.65 -40.03
N GLU A 178 -19.65 -19.88 -41.33
CA GLU A 178 -19.08 -21.00 -42.07
C GLU A 178 -18.42 -20.45 -43.34
N VAL A 179 -17.28 -21.04 -43.72
CA VAL A 179 -16.59 -20.66 -44.97
C VAL A 179 -17.43 -21.08 -46.18
N VAL A 180 -17.53 -20.20 -47.16
CA VAL A 180 -18.17 -20.47 -48.45
C VAL A 180 -17.37 -21.53 -49.19
N LYS A 181 -17.95 -22.69 -49.52
CA LYS A 181 -17.18 -23.83 -50.08
C LYS A 181 -16.95 -23.75 -51.58
N THR A 182 -17.83 -23.08 -52.31
CA THR A 182 -17.75 -22.93 -53.77
C THR A 182 -17.83 -21.46 -54.12
N ALA A 183 -16.91 -20.99 -54.95
CA ALA A 183 -16.89 -19.60 -55.38
C ALA A 183 -18.14 -19.33 -56.20
N ASP A 184 -18.76 -18.19 -55.96
CA ASP A 184 -19.69 -17.60 -56.90
C ASP A 184 -19.08 -16.30 -57.40
N ASP A 185 -18.63 -16.32 -58.65
CA ASP A 185 -17.97 -15.18 -59.29
C ASP A 185 -19.00 -14.22 -59.93
N GLY A 186 -20.31 -14.49 -59.75
CA GLY A 186 -21.43 -13.74 -60.30
C GLY A 186 -22.04 -12.72 -59.33
N ALA A 187 -22.64 -11.67 -59.91
CA ALA A 187 -23.50 -10.74 -59.18
C ALA A 187 -24.83 -11.43 -58.86
N ASP A 188 -25.00 -11.85 -57.60
CA ASP A 188 -26.16 -12.62 -57.16
C ASP A 188 -27.17 -11.78 -56.36
N THR A 189 -28.45 -12.13 -56.51
CA THR A 189 -29.55 -11.53 -55.74
C THR A 189 -29.92 -12.51 -54.63
N ALA A 190 -29.39 -12.30 -53.43
CA ALA A 190 -29.58 -13.24 -52.33
C ALA A 190 -31.08 -13.41 -52.01
N GLY A 191 -31.59 -14.63 -52.19
CA GLY A 191 -32.89 -15.01 -51.68
C GLY A 191 -32.77 -15.21 -50.17
N GLY A 192 -33.41 -14.35 -49.37
CA GLY A 192 -33.53 -14.56 -47.94
C GLY A 192 -34.78 -15.38 -47.64
N THR A 193 -34.63 -16.66 -47.32
CA THR A 193 -35.72 -17.44 -46.71
C THR A 193 -35.50 -17.45 -45.20
N LEU A 194 -36.50 -17.00 -44.45
CA LEU A 194 -36.54 -16.98 -42.99
C LEU A 194 -36.29 -18.39 -42.43
N LEU A 195 -35.24 -18.56 -41.62
CA LEU A 195 -35.03 -19.83 -40.91
C LEU A 195 -35.87 -19.93 -39.64
N TRP A 196 -36.23 -21.19 -39.40
CA TRP A 196 -37.28 -21.68 -38.53
C TRP A 196 -36.67 -21.94 -37.17
N TYR A 197 -36.90 -21.01 -36.26
CA TYR A 197 -36.55 -21.21 -34.87
C TYR A 197 -37.79 -21.68 -34.15
N GLU A 198 -37.69 -22.84 -33.52
CA GLU A 198 -38.65 -23.20 -32.49
C GLU A 198 -38.15 -22.57 -31.20
N PRO A 199 -38.93 -21.65 -30.60
CA PRO A 199 -38.61 -21.19 -29.27
C PRO A 199 -38.69 -22.38 -28.32
N ILE A 200 -37.67 -22.55 -27.50
CA ILE A 200 -37.61 -23.58 -26.48
C ILE A 200 -37.45 -22.86 -25.15
N ASN A 201 -38.21 -23.28 -24.15
CA ASN A 201 -38.06 -22.77 -22.80
C ASN A 201 -36.98 -23.57 -22.10
N VAL A 202 -35.88 -22.92 -21.74
CA VAL A 202 -34.83 -23.49 -20.92
C VAL A 202 -34.96 -22.92 -19.52
N TYR A 203 -35.07 -23.81 -18.53
CA TYR A 203 -35.11 -23.44 -17.13
C TYR A 203 -33.68 -23.46 -16.62
N LEU A 204 -33.16 -22.28 -16.27
CA LEU A 204 -31.78 -22.04 -15.85
C LEU A 204 -31.76 -21.70 -14.36
N LYS A 205 -30.73 -22.19 -13.67
CA LYS A 205 -30.33 -21.69 -12.35
C LYS A 205 -29.29 -20.60 -12.58
N LYS A 206 -29.53 -19.39 -12.10
CA LYS A 206 -28.62 -18.24 -12.22
C LYS A 206 -28.14 -17.79 -10.84
N ASN A 207 -27.07 -16.99 -10.85
CA ASN A 207 -26.68 -16.22 -9.67
C ASN A 207 -27.78 -15.22 -9.31
N HIS A 208 -27.92 -14.95 -8.02
CA HIS A 208 -28.76 -13.86 -7.56
C HIS A 208 -28.18 -12.50 -7.93
N TYR A 209 -29.05 -11.50 -8.05
CA TYR A 209 -28.67 -10.10 -8.27
C TYR A 209 -29.37 -9.19 -7.25
N ALA A 210 -28.76 -8.04 -7.00
CA ALA A 210 -29.34 -6.94 -6.26
C ALA A 210 -28.92 -5.63 -6.96
N GLU A 211 -29.89 -4.93 -7.56
CA GLU A 211 -29.66 -3.74 -8.35
C GLU A 211 -29.23 -2.57 -7.47
N ALA A 212 -28.06 -1.99 -7.79
CA ALA A 212 -27.42 -0.97 -6.97
C ALA A 212 -27.89 0.46 -7.27
N THR A 213 -28.42 0.72 -8.48
CA THR A 213 -28.59 2.10 -8.98
C THR A 213 -30.04 2.59 -9.04
N GLN A 214 -31.01 1.67 -9.06
CA GLN A 214 -32.43 2.01 -9.14
C GLN A 214 -32.97 2.44 -7.77
N THR A 215 -33.30 3.72 -7.64
CA THR A 215 -33.98 4.27 -6.44
C THR A 215 -35.50 4.27 -6.59
N ASP A 216 -36.00 4.30 -7.82
CA ASP A 216 -37.42 4.12 -8.13
C ASP A 216 -37.64 2.71 -8.68
N LEU A 217 -38.65 2.04 -8.13
CA LEU A 217 -39.06 0.69 -8.56
C LEU A 217 -40.43 0.74 -9.24
N ALA A 218 -40.94 1.92 -9.55
CA ALA A 218 -42.16 2.12 -10.31
C ALA A 218 -41.91 2.97 -11.55
N GLY A 219 -42.55 2.61 -12.65
CA GLY A 219 -42.75 3.45 -13.82
C GLY A 219 -44.18 3.30 -14.32
N ALA A 220 -44.54 3.98 -15.40
CA ALA A 220 -45.82 3.78 -16.06
C ALA A 220 -45.62 3.49 -17.55
N VAL A 221 -46.52 2.70 -18.14
CA VAL A 221 -46.45 2.41 -19.58
C VAL A 221 -46.85 3.66 -20.37
N ASP A 222 -45.93 4.18 -21.17
CA ASP A 222 -46.14 5.39 -21.98
C ASP A 222 -46.37 5.03 -23.44
N LEU A 223 -47.62 4.68 -23.73
CA LEU A 223 -48.12 4.59 -25.09
C LEU A 223 -49.63 4.78 -25.08
N VAL A 224 -50.10 5.91 -25.62
CA VAL A 224 -51.53 6.28 -25.64
C VAL A 224 -52.44 5.17 -26.19
N ALA A 225 -51.95 4.37 -27.15
CA ALA A 225 -52.70 3.27 -27.76
C ALA A 225 -52.67 1.95 -26.94
N GLY A 226 -51.82 1.86 -25.93
CA GLY A 226 -51.50 0.63 -25.20
C GLY A 226 -50.70 -0.38 -26.02
N TYR A 227 -50.28 -1.47 -25.36
CA TYR A 227 -49.56 -2.58 -25.96
C TYR A 227 -50.45 -3.82 -26.07
N ALA A 228 -50.45 -4.45 -27.24
CA ALA A 228 -51.21 -5.67 -27.49
C ALA A 228 -50.55 -6.90 -26.82
N LYS A 229 -51.38 -7.93 -26.57
CA LYS A 229 -50.90 -9.26 -26.15
C LYS A 229 -49.88 -9.80 -27.16
N GLY A 230 -48.81 -10.41 -26.66
CA GLY A 230 -47.75 -11.05 -27.46
C GLY A 230 -46.58 -10.14 -27.81
N LEU A 231 -46.59 -8.86 -27.42
CA LEU A 231 -45.43 -7.98 -27.59
C LEU A 231 -44.36 -8.26 -26.51
N SER A 232 -43.10 -8.11 -26.87
CA SER A 232 -41.91 -8.32 -26.00
C SER A 232 -41.14 -7.02 -25.75
N MET A 233 -41.77 -5.88 -25.98
CA MET A 233 -41.22 -4.56 -25.72
C MET A 233 -42.33 -3.61 -25.29
N ILE A 234 -42.03 -2.79 -24.28
CA ILE A 234 -42.86 -1.67 -23.83
C ILE A 234 -41.97 -0.45 -23.61
N HIS A 235 -42.52 0.73 -23.83
CA HIS A 235 -41.94 2.01 -23.40
C HIS A 235 -42.48 2.32 -22.01
N VAL A 236 -41.59 2.68 -21.09
CA VAL A 236 -41.94 3.00 -19.70
C VAL A 236 -41.40 4.38 -19.35
N ASP A 237 -42.26 5.25 -18.84
CA ASP A 237 -41.93 6.59 -18.35
C ASP A 237 -41.95 6.64 -16.81
N ALA A 238 -41.78 7.86 -16.27
CA ALA A 238 -41.72 8.14 -14.84
C ALA A 238 -40.65 7.33 -14.09
N LEU A 239 -39.60 6.91 -14.80
CA LEU A 239 -38.46 6.22 -14.22
C LEU A 239 -37.48 7.23 -13.58
N GLY A 240 -36.62 6.73 -12.70
CA GLY A 240 -35.51 7.51 -12.14
C GLY A 240 -34.40 7.81 -13.16
N THR A 241 -33.15 7.69 -12.72
CA THR A 241 -31.97 7.76 -13.60
C THR A 241 -31.14 6.50 -13.45
N GLY A 242 -30.43 6.09 -14.52
CA GLY A 242 -29.49 4.97 -14.46
C GLY A 242 -29.77 3.94 -15.54
N THR A 243 -29.51 2.68 -15.23
CA THR A 243 -29.72 1.55 -16.13
C THR A 243 -30.57 0.50 -15.43
N MET A 244 -31.44 -0.17 -16.18
CA MET A 244 -32.10 -1.40 -15.74
C MET A 244 -31.31 -2.56 -16.36
N PRO A 245 -30.61 -3.37 -15.57
CA PRO A 245 -29.77 -4.43 -16.12
C PRO A 245 -30.63 -5.52 -16.76
N LYS A 246 -30.03 -6.27 -17.69
CA LYS A 246 -30.51 -7.58 -18.12
C LYS A 246 -30.83 -8.44 -16.90
N ASP A 247 -31.84 -9.29 -17.05
CA ASP A 247 -32.33 -10.22 -16.03
C ASP A 247 -33.10 -9.55 -14.87
N MET A 248 -33.23 -8.21 -14.82
CA MET A 248 -34.13 -7.55 -13.87
C MET A 248 -35.57 -8.01 -14.08
N LEU A 249 -36.28 -8.28 -12.99
CA LEU A 249 -37.66 -8.74 -13.02
C LEU A 249 -38.62 -7.56 -12.86
N PHE A 250 -39.81 -7.67 -13.42
CA PHE A 250 -40.90 -6.71 -13.18
C PHE A 250 -42.28 -7.32 -13.37
N THR A 251 -43.29 -6.68 -12.80
CA THR A 251 -44.71 -6.94 -13.05
C THR A 251 -45.37 -5.72 -13.66
N ILE A 252 -46.41 -5.94 -14.45
CA ILE A 252 -47.26 -4.87 -14.98
C ILE A 252 -48.62 -5.00 -14.31
N ALA A 253 -49.14 -3.91 -13.74
CA ALA A 253 -50.46 -3.92 -13.13
C ALA A 253 -51.53 -4.38 -14.15
N ASP A 254 -52.55 -5.10 -13.66
CA ASP A 254 -53.65 -5.65 -14.48
C ASP A 254 -53.25 -6.65 -15.60
N VAL A 255 -51.97 -7.02 -15.69
CA VAL A 255 -51.50 -8.08 -16.60
C VAL A 255 -50.86 -9.21 -15.81
N GLU A 256 -51.36 -10.42 -16.02
CA GLU A 256 -50.78 -11.62 -15.42
C GLU A 256 -49.37 -11.87 -15.99
N GLY A 257 -48.41 -12.17 -15.11
CA GLY A 257 -47.07 -12.55 -15.49
C GLY A 257 -45.98 -11.88 -14.66
N LEU A 258 -44.84 -12.56 -14.60
CA LEU A 258 -43.57 -12.01 -14.13
C LEU A 258 -42.67 -11.91 -15.35
N TYR A 259 -42.25 -10.70 -15.67
CA TYR A 259 -41.47 -10.40 -16.87
C TYR A 259 -40.01 -10.18 -16.50
N ARG A 260 -39.11 -10.52 -17.41
CA ARG A 260 -37.67 -10.40 -17.24
C ARG A 260 -37.08 -9.57 -18.37
N ILE A 261 -36.28 -8.56 -18.02
CA ILE A 261 -35.54 -7.75 -18.97
C ILE A 261 -34.50 -8.62 -19.69
N THR A 262 -34.46 -8.55 -21.02
CA THR A 262 -33.61 -9.41 -21.87
C THR A 262 -32.30 -8.75 -22.31
N ALA A 263 -32.22 -7.42 -22.19
CA ALA A 263 -31.05 -6.61 -22.49
C ALA A 263 -31.06 -5.36 -21.60
N ASP A 264 -29.88 -4.85 -21.25
CA ASP A 264 -29.76 -3.62 -20.46
C ASP A 264 -30.55 -2.48 -21.11
N ALA A 265 -31.41 -1.82 -20.33
CA ALA A 265 -32.18 -0.66 -20.75
C ALA A 265 -31.61 0.58 -20.07
N THR A 266 -31.16 1.55 -20.87
CA THR A 266 -30.68 2.84 -20.35
C THR A 266 -31.86 3.76 -20.13
N ILE A 267 -31.97 4.34 -18.92
CA ILE A 267 -33.00 5.33 -18.63
C ILE A 267 -32.50 6.69 -19.11
N ALA A 268 -33.15 7.23 -20.13
CA ALA A 268 -32.89 8.55 -20.67
C ALA A 268 -34.12 9.42 -20.41
N SER A 269 -33.96 10.63 -19.89
CA SER A 269 -35.09 11.56 -19.65
C SER A 269 -36.26 10.98 -18.82
N SER A 270 -35.97 10.10 -17.86
CA SER A 270 -36.98 9.40 -17.04
C SER A 270 -37.86 8.41 -17.83
N GLU A 271 -37.40 7.95 -18.98
CA GLU A 271 -38.08 6.95 -19.81
C GLU A 271 -37.08 5.91 -20.35
N ALA A 272 -37.58 4.72 -20.71
CA ALA A 272 -36.78 3.65 -21.31
C ALA A 272 -37.63 2.66 -22.12
N ASP A 273 -37.06 2.16 -23.21
CA ASP A 273 -37.56 0.98 -23.92
C ASP A 273 -37.09 -0.29 -23.20
N ILE A 274 -38.04 -1.13 -22.80
CA ILE A 274 -37.79 -2.35 -22.04
C ILE A 274 -38.11 -3.55 -22.91
N TYR A 275 -37.09 -4.34 -23.24
CA TYR A 275 -37.26 -5.61 -23.96
C TYR A 275 -37.32 -6.76 -22.96
N PHE A 276 -38.35 -7.62 -23.04
CA PHE A 276 -38.59 -8.63 -22.01
C PHE A 276 -39.16 -9.97 -22.52
N ASP A 277 -39.04 -10.98 -21.67
CA ASP A 277 -39.53 -12.35 -21.86
C ASP A 277 -40.21 -12.83 -20.56
N PRO A 278 -41.34 -13.57 -20.61
CA PRO A 278 -42.12 -13.93 -21.81
C PRO A 278 -42.79 -12.72 -22.48
N PRO A 279 -43.28 -12.83 -23.73
CA PRO A 279 -44.13 -11.80 -24.32
C PRO A 279 -45.39 -11.56 -23.49
N LEU A 280 -45.98 -10.36 -23.59
CA LEU A 280 -47.16 -9.96 -22.82
C LEU A 280 -48.29 -11.00 -22.90
N LEU A 281 -48.77 -11.43 -21.73
CA LEU A 281 -49.86 -12.42 -21.65
C LEU A 281 -51.25 -11.78 -21.83
N GLY A 282 -51.35 -10.46 -21.69
CA GLY A 282 -52.55 -9.65 -21.85
C GLY A 282 -52.29 -8.31 -22.56
N VAL A 283 -53.34 -7.51 -22.73
CA VAL A 283 -53.24 -6.15 -23.26
C VAL A 283 -52.86 -5.21 -22.11
N VAL A 284 -51.96 -4.26 -22.36
CA VAL A 284 -51.53 -3.25 -21.38
C VAL A 284 -52.04 -1.89 -21.85
N ALA A 285 -52.78 -1.17 -21.01
CA ALA A 285 -53.24 0.19 -21.31
C ALA A 285 -52.14 1.25 -21.05
N ASN A 286 -52.35 2.48 -21.52
CA ASN A 286 -51.52 3.62 -21.13
C ASN A 286 -51.59 3.87 -19.62
N ASP A 287 -50.52 4.42 -19.05
CA ASP A 287 -50.40 4.79 -17.63
C ASP A 287 -50.52 3.61 -16.64
N VAL A 288 -50.42 2.37 -17.14
CA VAL A 288 -50.42 1.18 -16.29
C VAL A 288 -49.08 1.09 -15.55
N ILE A 289 -49.15 0.91 -14.23
CA ILE A 289 -47.97 0.86 -13.36
C ILE A 289 -47.12 -0.36 -13.69
N VAL A 290 -45.83 -0.14 -13.92
CA VAL A 290 -44.79 -1.16 -14.02
C VAL A 290 -44.02 -1.17 -12.70
N THR A 291 -43.92 -2.32 -12.03
CA THR A 291 -43.19 -2.46 -10.77
C THR A 291 -41.98 -3.37 -10.97
N PHE A 292 -40.79 -2.81 -10.78
CA PHE A 292 -39.52 -3.51 -10.90
C PHE A 292 -39.11 -4.14 -9.57
N PHE A 293 -38.44 -5.30 -9.63
CA PHE A 293 -37.85 -5.92 -8.45
C PHE A 293 -36.38 -5.58 -8.36
N ALA A 294 -35.98 -4.94 -7.26
CA ALA A 294 -34.58 -4.60 -7.00
C ALA A 294 -33.68 -5.82 -6.77
N THR A 295 -34.23 -6.99 -6.48
CA THR A 295 -33.43 -8.20 -6.21
C THR A 295 -34.17 -9.46 -6.65
N SER A 296 -33.40 -10.48 -7.06
CA SER A 296 -33.92 -11.82 -7.27
C SER A 296 -34.09 -12.63 -5.98
N LEU A 297 -33.63 -12.14 -4.84
CA LEU A 297 -33.78 -12.79 -3.55
C LEU A 297 -35.26 -12.84 -3.13
N ASP A 298 -35.66 -13.93 -2.48
CA ASP A 298 -36.90 -13.96 -1.72
C ASP A 298 -36.70 -13.37 -0.31
N ARG A 299 -37.80 -13.27 0.44
CA ARG A 299 -37.81 -12.63 1.76
C ARG A 299 -36.94 -13.36 2.79
N GLU A 300 -36.81 -14.68 2.68
CA GLU A 300 -36.00 -15.46 3.62
C GLU A 300 -34.52 -15.27 3.29
N MET A 301 -34.18 -15.37 2.00
CA MET A 301 -32.83 -15.14 1.47
C MET A 301 -32.33 -13.72 1.74
N GLU A 302 -33.16 -12.68 1.63
CA GLU A 302 -32.78 -11.30 1.97
C GLU A 302 -32.21 -11.19 3.40
N GLY A 303 -32.80 -11.91 4.35
CA GLY A 303 -32.34 -11.92 5.75
C GLY A 303 -31.04 -12.70 5.95
N ILE A 304 -30.82 -13.74 5.16
CA ILE A 304 -29.64 -14.61 5.23
C ILE A 304 -28.44 -13.94 4.53
N VAL A 305 -28.66 -13.39 3.34
CA VAL A 305 -27.67 -12.63 2.56
C VAL A 305 -27.14 -11.45 3.35
N ALA A 306 -27.99 -10.67 4.03
CA ALA A 306 -27.53 -9.56 4.87
C ALA A 306 -26.59 -10.01 6.01
N LYS A 307 -26.86 -11.17 6.65
CA LYS A 307 -25.98 -11.75 7.68
C LYS A 307 -24.67 -12.27 7.10
N LEU A 308 -24.75 -12.94 5.95
CA LEU A 308 -23.59 -13.46 5.25
C LEU A 308 -22.68 -12.30 4.82
N LEU A 309 -23.27 -11.23 4.27
CA LEU A 309 -22.58 -10.00 3.90
C LEU A 309 -21.88 -9.35 5.09
N ALA A 310 -22.57 -9.19 6.22
CA ALA A 310 -21.98 -8.65 7.43
C ALA A 310 -20.80 -9.52 7.93
N GLY A 311 -21.00 -10.84 7.99
CA GLY A 311 -19.96 -11.78 8.42
C GLY A 311 -18.73 -11.77 7.50
N ARG A 312 -18.93 -11.83 6.18
CA ARG A 312 -17.85 -11.77 5.18
C ARG A 312 -17.10 -10.45 5.23
N THR A 313 -17.83 -9.32 5.27
CA THR A 313 -17.20 -8.00 5.34
C THR A 313 -16.36 -7.83 6.59
N ALA A 314 -16.84 -8.31 7.74
CA ALA A 314 -16.04 -8.33 8.96
C ALA A 314 -14.80 -9.22 8.83
N GLN A 315 -14.91 -10.42 8.22
CA GLN A 315 -13.74 -11.29 7.97
C GLN A 315 -12.69 -10.61 7.09
N TYR A 316 -13.10 -9.96 5.99
CA TYR A 316 -12.19 -9.21 5.11
C TYR A 316 -11.49 -8.07 5.86
N TRP A 317 -12.26 -7.26 6.60
CA TRP A 317 -11.70 -6.17 7.39
C TRP A 317 -10.72 -6.66 8.46
N ILE A 318 -10.99 -7.79 9.11
CA ILE A 318 -10.04 -8.41 10.06
C ILE A 318 -8.76 -8.85 9.35
N GLY A 319 -8.87 -9.39 8.13
CA GLY A 319 -7.74 -9.71 7.27
C GLY A 319 -6.84 -8.50 7.05
N ASP A 320 -7.41 -7.38 6.60
CA ASP A 320 -6.69 -6.12 6.38
C ASP A 320 -6.08 -5.58 7.68
N ALA A 321 -6.83 -5.61 8.79
CA ALA A 321 -6.34 -5.17 10.09
C ALA A 321 -5.16 -6.02 10.57
N ARG A 322 -5.14 -7.33 10.29
CA ARG A 322 -4.01 -8.22 10.58
C ARG A 322 -2.80 -7.87 9.72
N THR A 323 -2.99 -7.61 8.42
CA THR A 323 -1.92 -7.14 7.54
C THR A 323 -1.30 -5.85 8.07
N GLN A 324 -2.11 -4.88 8.50
CA GLN A 324 -1.61 -3.64 9.10
C GLN A 324 -0.81 -3.87 10.41
N VAL A 325 -1.20 -4.86 11.21
CA VAL A 325 -0.45 -5.27 12.41
C VAL A 325 0.89 -5.89 12.01
N ASP A 326 0.93 -6.75 11.01
CA ASP A 326 2.16 -7.38 10.51
C ASP A 326 3.13 -6.31 9.95
N ASP A 327 2.63 -5.33 9.20
CA ASP A 327 3.41 -4.19 8.72
C ASP A 327 4.03 -3.39 9.89
N SER A 328 3.29 -3.27 11.00
CA SER A 328 3.78 -2.60 12.21
C SER A 328 4.89 -3.40 12.89
N VAL A 329 4.77 -4.73 12.91
CA VAL A 329 5.83 -5.62 13.41
C VAL A 329 7.10 -5.49 12.56
N ILE A 330 6.95 -5.42 11.23
CA ILE A 330 8.06 -5.18 10.31
C ILE A 330 8.72 -3.82 10.62
N ALA A 331 7.93 -2.76 10.81
CA ALA A 331 8.46 -1.43 11.17
C ALA A 331 9.24 -1.45 12.49
N VAL A 332 8.77 -2.16 13.52
CA VAL A 332 9.50 -2.35 14.79
C VAL A 332 10.81 -3.10 14.60
N ASN A 333 10.83 -4.15 13.77
CA ASN A 333 12.07 -4.88 13.47
C ASN A 333 13.09 -4.02 12.73
N THR A 334 12.63 -3.17 11.82
CA THR A 334 13.48 -2.16 11.15
C THR A 334 14.04 -1.18 12.17
N ALA A 335 13.21 -0.65 13.08
CA ALA A 335 13.67 0.23 14.16
C ALA A 335 14.73 -0.44 15.04
N ASN A 336 14.56 -1.72 15.38
CA ASN A 336 15.56 -2.49 16.13
C ASN A 336 16.90 -2.58 15.40
N THR A 337 16.86 -2.79 14.08
CA THR A 337 18.07 -2.82 13.26
C THR A 337 18.80 -1.47 13.27
N GLU A 338 18.07 -0.35 13.24
CA GLU A 338 18.67 0.98 13.37
C GLU A 338 19.24 1.22 14.79
N PHE A 339 18.56 0.75 15.84
CA PHE A 339 19.10 0.79 17.21
C PHE A 339 20.38 -0.03 17.38
N ASP A 340 20.50 -1.17 16.70
CA ASP A 340 21.73 -1.96 16.70
C ASP A 340 22.88 -1.21 16.03
N LYS A 341 22.62 -0.49 14.93
CA LYS A 341 23.63 0.38 14.29
C LYS A 341 24.08 1.50 15.22
N ILE A 342 23.15 2.14 15.94
CA ILE A 342 23.47 3.11 16.99
C ILE A 342 24.39 2.46 18.04
N GLY A 343 24.02 1.29 18.56
CA GLY A 343 24.82 0.56 19.54
C GLY A 343 26.24 0.24 19.05
N ALA A 344 26.37 -0.22 17.80
CA ALA A 344 27.67 -0.48 17.18
C ALA A 344 28.51 0.79 17.03
N ARG A 345 27.88 1.89 16.60
CA ARG A 345 28.57 3.18 16.43
C ARG A 345 29.03 3.79 17.75
N LEU A 346 28.20 3.72 18.80
CA LEU A 346 28.62 4.15 20.13
C LEU A 346 29.79 3.31 20.64
N THR A 347 29.73 1.99 20.45
CA THR A 347 30.84 1.09 20.79
C THR A 347 32.13 1.52 20.09
N GLN A 348 32.07 1.81 18.78
CA GLN A 348 33.23 2.28 18.02
C GLN A 348 33.81 3.60 18.58
N ILE A 349 32.96 4.60 18.82
CA ILE A 349 33.39 5.89 19.37
C ILE A 349 34.09 5.70 20.72
N VAL A 350 33.48 4.89 21.58
CA VAL A 350 33.90 4.67 22.97
C VAL A 350 35.18 3.87 23.07
N ASP A 351 35.30 2.80 22.28
CA ASP A 351 36.38 1.82 22.41
C ASP A 351 37.55 2.09 21.46
N THR A 352 37.31 2.78 20.35
CA THR A 352 38.34 3.00 19.31
C THR A 352 38.70 4.48 19.20
N ASP A 353 37.74 5.34 18.88
CA ASP A 353 38.05 6.72 18.46
C ASP A 353 38.56 7.58 19.63
N ILE A 354 37.92 7.49 20.80
CA ILE A 354 38.35 8.21 22.00
C ILE A 354 39.74 7.76 22.47
N PRO A 355 40.03 6.45 22.64
CA PRO A 355 41.38 6.00 23.00
C PRO A 355 42.46 6.40 21.98
N ALA A 356 42.14 6.38 20.69
CA ALA A 356 43.07 6.83 19.64
C ALA A 356 43.38 8.32 19.78
N ALA A 357 42.37 9.17 19.99
CA ALA A 357 42.54 10.60 20.24
C ALA A 357 43.41 10.86 21.47
N ARG A 358 43.18 10.12 22.56
CA ARG A 358 43.98 10.21 23.79
C ARG A 358 45.44 9.86 23.56
N THR A 359 45.70 8.78 22.82
CA THR A 359 47.07 8.34 22.50
C THR A 359 47.81 9.43 21.73
N ALA A 360 47.14 10.08 20.77
CA ALA A 360 47.71 11.19 20.02
C ALA A 360 48.00 12.42 20.91
N ALA A 361 47.07 12.80 21.79
CA ALA A 361 47.25 13.92 22.72
C ALA A 361 48.40 13.68 23.71
N SER A 362 48.49 12.48 24.28
CA SER A 362 49.57 12.10 25.20
C SER A 362 50.96 12.15 24.53
N ALA A 363 51.04 11.71 23.27
CA ALA A 363 52.27 11.82 22.49
C ALA A 363 52.69 13.29 22.27
N ASN A 364 51.74 14.19 22.02
CA ASN A 364 52.01 15.63 21.89
C ASN A 364 52.48 16.23 23.23
N ASN A 365 51.83 15.92 24.36
CA ASN A 365 52.25 16.39 25.69
C ASN A 365 53.68 15.95 26.01
N THR A 366 54.03 14.71 25.70
CA THR A 366 55.41 14.20 25.86
C THR A 366 56.40 15.02 25.03
N ALA A 367 56.07 15.34 23.78
CA ALA A 367 56.92 16.15 22.91
C ALA A 367 57.06 17.60 23.40
N ILE A 368 56.00 18.19 23.95
CA ILE A 368 56.02 19.54 24.56
C ILE A 368 56.96 19.55 25.76
N ASN A 369 56.80 18.62 26.71
CA ASN A 369 57.65 18.55 27.90
C ASN A 369 59.12 18.35 27.54
N LEU A 370 59.41 17.55 26.51
CA LEU A 370 60.76 17.38 25.99
C LEU A 370 61.31 18.69 25.40
N ALA A 371 60.50 19.44 24.63
CA ALA A 371 60.91 20.72 24.07
C ALA A 371 61.15 21.77 25.17
N LEU A 372 60.29 21.85 26.18
CA LEU A 372 60.47 22.73 27.35
C LEU A 372 61.76 22.41 28.11
N GLY A 373 62.03 21.13 28.37
CA GLY A 373 63.27 20.71 29.02
C GLY A 373 64.52 21.13 28.25
N LYS A 374 64.48 21.12 26.91
CA LYS A 374 65.57 21.63 26.06
C LYS A 374 65.72 23.15 26.16
N ILE A 375 64.62 23.91 26.22
CA ILE A 375 64.66 25.37 26.42
C ILE A 375 65.36 25.71 27.74
N VAL A 376 64.92 25.09 28.84
CA VAL A 376 65.48 25.31 30.18
C VAL A 376 66.98 25.01 30.17
N THR A 377 67.38 23.85 29.62
CA THR A 377 68.79 23.46 29.54
C THR A 377 69.63 24.49 28.75
N ALA A 378 69.13 24.98 27.62
CA ALA A 378 69.83 25.97 26.80
C ALA A 378 69.97 27.31 27.52
N LEU A 379 68.95 27.74 28.27
CA LEU A 379 68.98 28.96 29.06
C LEU A 379 69.93 28.86 30.25
N ASP A 380 69.93 27.75 30.97
CA ASP A 380 70.88 27.52 32.07
C ASP A 380 72.33 27.62 31.59
N LEU A 381 72.64 26.99 30.44
CA LEU A 381 73.97 27.09 29.82
C LEU A 381 74.33 28.52 29.38
N ALA A 382 73.34 29.28 28.89
CA ALA A 382 73.53 30.68 28.51
C ALA A 382 73.81 31.56 29.73
N VAL A 383 73.07 31.37 30.84
CA VAL A 383 73.29 32.05 32.12
C VAL A 383 74.69 31.74 32.66
N ILE A 384 75.09 30.47 32.69
CA ILE A 384 76.44 30.06 33.13
C ILE A 384 77.52 30.71 32.26
N SER A 385 77.33 30.73 30.94
CA SER A 385 78.27 31.33 30.00
C SER A 385 78.40 32.85 30.19
N ALA A 386 77.30 33.54 30.46
CA ALA A 386 77.27 34.97 30.77
C ALA A 386 77.97 35.27 32.12
N ALA A 387 77.74 34.45 33.15
CA ALA A 387 78.41 34.58 34.44
C ALA A 387 79.94 34.35 34.34
N ASN A 388 80.37 33.41 33.48
CA ASN A 388 81.78 33.17 33.19
C ASN A 388 82.43 34.35 32.45
N LEU A 389 81.69 35.06 31.59
CA LEU A 389 82.14 36.31 30.96
C LEU A 389 82.45 37.38 32.02
N LYS A 390 81.54 37.56 32.98
CA LYS A 390 81.67 38.54 34.09
C LYS A 390 82.92 38.31 34.93
N THR A 391 83.28 37.04 35.16
CA THR A 391 84.45 36.66 35.96
C THR A 391 85.76 36.69 35.17
N GLY A 392 85.75 36.35 33.88
CA GLY A 392 86.95 36.31 33.03
C GLY A 392 87.46 37.68 32.55
N VAL A 393 86.63 38.72 32.50
CA VAL A 393 86.97 40.00 31.87
C VAL A 393 87.63 41.02 32.81
N GLY A 394 87.65 40.78 34.13
CA GLY A 394 88.44 41.56 35.09
C GLY A 394 88.26 43.09 35.00
N LEU A 395 87.32 43.65 35.77
CA LEU A 395 87.23 45.09 36.06
C LEU A 395 86.92 46.02 34.86
N TYR A 396 85.97 45.64 34.00
CA TYR A 396 85.10 46.64 33.37
C TYR A 396 83.78 46.70 34.13
N THR A 397 83.41 47.88 34.63
CA THR A 397 82.09 48.16 35.21
C THR A 397 81.04 48.14 34.11
N VAL A 398 80.53 46.95 33.77
CA VAL A 398 79.48 46.78 32.76
C VAL A 398 78.13 46.62 33.45
N ALA A 399 77.41 47.74 33.59
CA ALA A 399 76.01 47.78 34.04
C ALA A 399 75.09 46.85 33.19
N SER A 400 75.47 46.61 31.94
CA SER A 400 74.82 45.73 30.96
C SER A 400 74.85 44.24 31.32
N THR A 401 75.86 43.73 32.04
CA THR A 401 75.87 42.31 32.46
C THR A 401 74.75 41.99 33.46
N GLY A 402 74.42 42.94 34.34
CA GLY A 402 73.28 42.80 35.25
C GLY A 402 71.92 42.89 34.55
N GLU A 403 71.85 43.64 33.43
CA GLU A 403 70.64 43.72 32.61
C GLU A 403 70.40 42.42 31.84
N VAL A 404 71.45 41.76 31.34
CA VAL A 404 71.36 40.43 30.71
C VAL A 404 70.97 39.36 31.71
N GLU A 405 71.59 39.31 32.91
CA GLU A 405 71.19 38.39 34.00
C GLU A 405 69.72 38.60 34.37
N THR A 406 69.29 39.85 34.57
CA THR A 406 67.88 40.18 34.89
C THR A 406 66.91 39.81 33.77
N ALA A 407 67.31 39.96 32.50
CA ALA A 407 66.49 39.57 31.37
C ALA A 407 66.35 38.04 31.28
N LEU A 408 67.42 37.28 31.53
CA LEU A 408 67.40 35.81 31.55
C LEU A 408 66.57 35.28 32.73
N ASP A 409 66.67 35.87 33.93
CA ASP A 409 65.83 35.49 35.07
C ASP A 409 64.34 35.66 34.78
N LYS A 410 63.97 36.75 34.07
CA LYS A 410 62.59 36.97 33.63
C LYS A 410 62.12 35.93 32.59
N VAL A 411 63.02 35.42 31.76
CA VAL A 411 62.71 34.32 30.82
C VAL A 411 62.45 33.03 31.59
N THR A 412 63.28 32.71 32.59
CA THR A 412 63.10 31.53 33.45
C THR A 412 61.77 31.58 34.19
N VAL A 413 61.42 32.71 34.83
CA VAL A 413 60.13 32.88 35.51
C VAL A 413 58.96 32.69 34.54
N ALA A 414 59.03 33.24 33.33
CA ALA A 414 57.96 33.07 32.34
C ALA A 414 57.83 31.63 31.83
N ILE A 415 58.90 30.82 31.88
CA ILE A 415 58.88 29.40 31.55
C ILE A 415 58.29 28.58 32.70
N ASP A 416 58.69 28.84 33.94
CA ASP A 416 58.12 28.18 35.13
C ASP A 416 56.60 28.40 35.21
N GLU A 417 56.16 29.64 34.97
CA GLU A 417 54.74 29.97 34.90
C GLU A 417 54.01 29.27 33.75
N ALA A 418 54.69 28.98 32.63
CA ALA A 418 54.11 28.23 31.51
C ALA A 418 54.06 26.72 31.81
N ASP A 419 55.04 26.18 32.53
CA ASP A 419 55.06 24.79 33.01
C ASP A 419 53.94 24.50 34.03
N GLU A 420 53.67 25.46 34.93
CA GLU A 420 52.55 25.38 35.87
C GLU A 420 51.19 25.32 35.13
N ASP A 421 50.97 26.18 34.13
CA ASP A 421 49.75 26.17 33.30
C ASP A 421 49.60 24.84 32.53
N ILE A 422 50.70 24.28 32.02
CA ILE A 422 50.72 22.98 31.33
C ILE A 422 50.41 21.83 32.31
N THR A 423 50.89 21.91 33.54
CA THR A 423 50.54 20.95 34.59
C THR A 423 49.06 21.03 34.95
N GLY A 424 48.47 22.24 34.95
CA GLY A 424 47.03 22.46 35.05
C GLY A 424 46.25 21.69 33.97
N VAL A 425 46.71 21.72 32.72
CA VAL A 425 46.12 20.96 31.60
C VAL A 425 46.11 19.44 31.87
N ALA A 426 47.17 18.88 32.47
CA ALA A 426 47.24 17.45 32.79
C ALA A 426 46.18 17.04 33.83
N SER A 427 45.91 17.87 34.84
CA SER A 427 44.86 17.61 35.83
C SER A 427 43.44 17.60 35.23
N MET A 428 43.22 18.39 34.17
CA MET A 428 41.96 18.40 33.44
C MET A 428 41.74 17.13 32.60
N GLU A 429 42.81 16.48 32.14
CA GLU A 429 42.72 15.20 31.42
C GLU A 429 42.20 14.07 32.33
N GLU A 430 42.55 14.07 33.62
CA GLU A 430 42.03 13.12 34.60
C GLU A 430 40.52 13.32 34.85
N LEU A 431 40.06 14.57 34.94
CA LEU A 431 38.63 14.89 35.04
C LEU A 431 37.86 14.57 33.77
N LEU A 432 38.49 14.71 32.59
CA LEU A 432 37.93 14.29 31.31
C LEU A 432 37.71 12.77 31.30
N ASP A 433 38.68 12.00 31.77
CA ASP A 433 38.62 10.54 31.87
C ASP A 433 37.50 10.06 32.80
N ALA A 434 37.35 10.70 33.96
CA ALA A 434 36.28 10.37 34.89
C ALA A 434 34.88 10.61 34.30
N ASN A 435 34.69 11.69 33.54
CA ASN A 435 33.41 11.97 32.88
C ASN A 435 33.17 11.05 31.67
N LEU A 436 34.21 10.69 30.92
CA LEU A 436 34.14 9.67 29.87
C LEU A 436 33.69 8.31 30.41
N ALA A 437 34.25 7.87 31.53
CA ALA A 437 33.83 6.63 32.18
C ALA A 437 32.33 6.66 32.55
N ARG A 438 31.82 7.79 33.05
CA ARG A 438 30.38 7.97 33.35
C ARG A 438 29.51 7.91 32.10
N ILE A 439 29.96 8.50 30.99
CA ILE A 439 29.26 8.39 29.70
C ILE A 439 29.18 6.93 29.27
N ARG A 440 30.28 6.17 29.36
CA ARG A 440 30.29 4.72 29.04
C ARG A 440 29.23 3.96 29.84
N THR A 441 29.15 4.22 31.14
CA THR A 441 28.14 3.58 32.01
C THR A 441 26.71 3.95 31.59
N ALA A 442 26.43 5.23 31.31
CA ALA A 442 25.09 5.69 30.89
C ALA A 442 24.68 5.10 29.53
N VAL A 443 25.63 5.02 28.59
CA VAL A 443 25.44 4.40 27.27
C VAL A 443 25.13 2.92 27.40
N ALA A 444 25.91 2.17 28.19
CA ALA A 444 25.67 0.76 28.43
C ALA A 444 24.28 0.51 29.06
N ALA A 445 23.89 1.34 30.04
CA ALA A 445 22.56 1.27 30.64
C ALA A 445 21.43 1.56 29.64
N THR A 446 21.62 2.53 28.74
CA THR A 446 20.68 2.83 27.64
C THR A 446 20.48 1.60 26.76
N LYS A 447 21.58 0.97 26.34
CA LYS A 447 21.52 -0.25 25.51
C LYS A 447 20.76 -1.36 26.23
N THR A 448 21.06 -1.63 27.50
CA THR A 448 20.35 -2.65 28.27
C THR A 448 18.85 -2.38 28.36
N GLN A 449 18.43 -1.12 28.55
CA GLN A 449 17.00 -0.78 28.60
C GLN A 449 16.32 -0.95 27.24
N LEU A 450 17.00 -0.58 26.14
CA LEU A 450 16.51 -0.82 24.78
C LEU A 450 16.35 -2.33 24.53
N ASP A 451 17.38 -3.13 24.81
CA ASP A 451 17.34 -4.59 24.66
C ASP A 451 16.16 -5.20 25.46
N LEU A 452 15.95 -4.77 26.71
CA LEU A 452 14.81 -5.20 27.53
C LEU A 452 13.45 -4.78 26.95
N GLY A 453 13.35 -3.58 26.36
CA GLY A 453 12.15 -3.12 25.66
C GLY A 453 11.84 -3.98 24.43
N VAL A 454 12.88 -4.32 23.66
CA VAL A 454 12.79 -5.22 22.50
C VAL A 454 12.34 -6.62 22.91
N THR A 455 12.99 -7.20 23.92
CA THR A 455 12.60 -8.50 24.46
C THR A 455 11.15 -8.47 24.96
N ALA A 456 10.72 -7.43 25.69
CA ALA A 456 9.34 -7.33 26.16
C ALA A 456 8.31 -7.20 25.00
N LEU A 457 8.65 -6.51 23.91
CA LEU A 457 7.82 -6.43 22.70
C LEU A 457 7.75 -7.78 21.98
N SER A 458 8.88 -8.47 21.85
CA SER A 458 8.97 -9.81 21.26
C SER A 458 8.25 -10.86 22.11
N ASP A 459 8.38 -10.81 23.44
CA ASP A 459 7.74 -11.74 24.37
C ASP A 459 6.25 -11.43 24.56
N GLY A 460 5.84 -10.16 24.41
CA GLY A 460 4.43 -9.79 24.28
C GLY A 460 3.74 -10.51 23.11
N LYS A 461 4.50 -10.89 22.07
CA LYS A 461 4.04 -11.76 20.97
C LYS A 461 3.76 -13.19 21.44
N ALA A 462 4.47 -13.69 22.45
CA ALA A 462 4.28 -15.02 23.04
C ALA A 462 3.24 -15.06 24.18
N LEU A 463 3.10 -13.96 24.94
CA LEU A 463 2.14 -13.82 26.05
C LEU A 463 0.75 -13.31 25.63
N HIS A 464 0.51 -13.20 24.32
CA HIS A 464 -0.69 -12.69 23.68
C HIS A 464 -2.00 -13.45 24.03
N ASN A 465 -1.92 -14.46 24.91
CA ASN A 465 -3.05 -15.27 25.38
C ASN A 465 -3.22 -15.36 26.92
N VAL A 466 -2.40 -14.70 27.75
CA VAL A 466 -2.41 -15.01 29.22
C VAL A 466 -2.34 -13.82 30.20
N VAL A 467 -1.90 -12.60 29.84
CA VAL A 467 -1.62 -11.56 30.87
C VAL A 467 -2.58 -10.35 30.85
N PRO A 468 -3.15 -9.93 32.00
CA PRO A 468 -4.01 -8.75 32.10
C PRO A 468 -3.35 -7.42 31.74
N ARG A 469 -4.15 -6.51 31.14
CA ARG A 469 -3.87 -5.09 30.88
C ARG A 469 -3.35 -4.38 32.13
N GLY A 470 -2.03 -4.22 32.28
CA GLY A 470 -1.54 -3.58 33.51
C GLY A 470 -0.05 -3.30 33.65
N ALA A 471 0.70 -3.09 32.56
CA ALA A 471 1.96 -2.32 32.56
C ALA A 471 2.55 -2.36 31.14
N ASN A 472 2.62 -1.22 30.45
CA ASN A 472 3.39 -1.13 29.21
C ASN A 472 4.89 -1.12 29.56
N ALA A 473 5.44 -2.29 29.86
CA ALA A 473 6.85 -2.47 30.23
C ALA A 473 7.78 -1.92 29.13
N GLY A 474 7.41 -2.04 27.85
CA GLY A 474 8.14 -1.44 26.74
C GLY A 474 8.20 0.08 26.83
N GLY A 475 7.07 0.74 27.05
CA GLY A 475 7.00 2.20 27.22
C GLY A 475 7.81 2.71 28.41
N ALA A 476 7.81 1.98 29.53
CA ALA A 476 8.64 2.30 30.70
C ALA A 476 10.15 2.20 30.38
N ASN A 477 10.56 1.12 29.70
CA ASN A 477 11.96 0.92 29.31
C ASN A 477 12.45 1.98 28.31
N ILE A 478 11.60 2.42 27.37
CA ILE A 478 11.92 3.51 26.43
C ILE A 478 12.09 4.83 27.18
N ASN A 479 11.17 5.18 28.09
CA ASN A 479 11.30 6.39 28.89
C ASN A 479 12.58 6.39 29.74
N ASN A 480 12.96 5.22 30.28
CA ASN A 480 14.23 5.07 30.99
C ASN A 480 15.44 5.28 30.06
N ALA A 481 15.40 4.74 28.82
CA ALA A 481 16.45 4.97 27.83
C ALA A 481 16.58 6.47 27.46
N VAL A 482 15.46 7.17 27.27
CA VAL A 482 15.45 8.63 27.05
C VAL A 482 16.09 9.37 28.23
N GLY A 483 15.78 8.99 29.47
CA GLY A 483 16.40 9.56 30.67
C GLY A 483 17.92 9.37 30.71
N GLN A 484 18.42 8.20 30.30
CA GLN A 484 19.87 7.95 30.22
C GLN A 484 20.55 8.77 29.11
N ILE A 485 19.90 8.97 27.96
CA ILE A 485 20.40 9.86 26.90
C ILE A 485 20.51 11.30 27.40
N GLN A 486 19.51 11.79 28.15
CA GLN A 486 19.56 13.13 28.75
C GLN A 486 20.72 13.28 29.75
N LEU A 487 20.97 12.26 30.58
CA LEU A 487 22.14 12.23 31.47
C LEU A 487 23.46 12.26 30.68
N SER A 488 23.56 11.48 29.61
CA SER A 488 24.73 11.48 28.71
C SER A 488 24.99 12.86 28.10
N ASN A 489 23.94 13.54 27.61
CA ASN A 489 24.03 14.91 27.12
C ASN A 489 24.54 15.89 28.20
N GLY A 490 24.11 15.70 29.45
CA GLY A 490 24.61 16.47 30.59
C GLY A 490 26.13 16.33 30.78
N TYR A 491 26.65 15.11 30.70
CA TYR A 491 28.10 14.86 30.76
C TYR A 491 28.85 15.42 29.55
N PHE A 492 28.29 15.32 28.34
CA PHE A 492 28.90 15.94 27.14
C PHE A 492 29.02 17.45 27.25
N ASN A 493 27.99 18.13 27.75
CA ASN A 493 28.04 19.58 27.97
C ASN A 493 29.14 19.95 28.96
N ARG A 494 29.34 19.14 30.02
CA ARG A 494 30.43 19.33 30.97
C ARG A 494 31.80 19.11 30.35
N ILE A 495 31.96 18.08 29.52
CA ILE A 495 33.18 17.84 28.74
C ILE A 495 33.48 19.03 27.82
N ARG A 496 32.47 19.58 27.15
CA ARG A 496 32.64 20.76 26.28
C ARG A 496 33.10 21.98 27.08
N ALA A 497 32.55 22.19 28.27
CA ALA A 497 32.99 23.26 29.17
C ALA A 497 34.45 23.06 29.61
N MET A 498 34.82 21.86 30.05
CA MET A 498 36.21 21.55 30.41
C MET A 498 37.17 21.68 29.21
N SER A 499 36.75 21.32 28.00
CA SER A 499 37.59 21.53 26.81
C SER A 499 37.80 23.01 26.50
N ALA A 500 36.81 23.87 26.77
CA ALA A 500 36.96 25.32 26.61
C ALA A 500 37.96 25.88 27.63
N GLU A 501 37.87 25.46 28.88
CA GLU A 501 38.80 25.84 29.95
C GLU A 501 40.23 25.31 29.67
N LYS A 502 40.39 24.08 29.14
CA LYS A 502 41.70 23.55 28.70
C LYS A 502 42.32 24.44 27.61
N ASN A 503 41.52 24.93 26.68
CA ASN A 503 42.01 25.85 25.64
C ASN A 503 42.43 27.20 26.24
N GLU A 504 41.75 27.69 27.29
CA GLU A 504 42.11 28.93 27.98
C GLU A 504 43.48 28.83 28.68
N TYR A 505 43.73 27.76 29.47
CA TYR A 505 45.04 27.51 30.07
C TYR A 505 46.14 27.38 29.01
N ARG A 506 45.83 26.75 27.88
CA ARG A 506 46.78 26.64 26.77
C ARG A 506 47.10 27.99 26.14
N ASP A 507 46.09 28.81 25.89
CA ASP A 507 46.27 30.13 25.29
C ASP A 507 47.06 31.06 26.24
N LEU A 508 46.89 30.91 27.56
CA LEU A 508 47.73 31.53 28.59
C LEU A 508 49.18 31.06 28.51
N ALA A 509 49.43 29.74 28.43
CA ALA A 509 50.78 29.20 28.27
C ALA A 509 51.46 29.70 26.98
N VAL A 510 50.73 29.77 25.86
CA VAL A 510 51.23 30.35 24.60
C VAL A 510 51.56 31.84 24.76
N ALA A 511 50.72 32.60 25.48
CA ALA A 511 50.98 34.01 25.74
C ALA A 511 52.24 34.21 26.60
N LYS A 512 52.45 33.38 27.63
CA LYS A 512 53.66 33.37 28.46
C LYS A 512 54.90 33.00 27.67
N LEU A 513 54.83 31.98 26.80
CA LEU A 513 55.93 31.61 25.89
C LEU A 513 56.28 32.73 24.90
N ARG A 514 55.28 33.47 24.39
CA ARG A 514 55.53 34.68 23.57
C ARG A 514 56.20 35.79 24.37
N ASN A 515 55.83 35.97 25.64
CA ASN A 515 56.49 36.92 26.53
C ASN A 515 57.96 36.53 26.75
N ALA A 516 58.22 35.27 27.06
CA ALA A 516 59.56 34.71 27.17
C ALA A 516 60.37 34.96 25.88
N GLN A 517 59.78 34.70 24.70
CA GLN A 517 60.43 34.97 23.42
C GLN A 517 60.78 36.46 23.22
N ALA A 518 59.88 37.37 23.60
CA ALA A 518 60.14 38.81 23.53
C ALA A 518 61.28 39.24 24.48
N LYS A 519 61.35 38.65 25.68
CA LYS A 519 62.43 38.89 26.65
C LYS A 519 63.76 38.32 26.18
N VAL A 520 63.73 37.18 25.51
CA VAL A 520 64.89 36.62 24.83
C VAL A 520 65.42 37.56 23.74
N GLN A 521 64.54 38.15 22.93
CA GLN A 521 64.93 39.15 21.91
C GLN A 521 65.53 40.41 22.54
N GLU A 522 65.00 40.85 23.69
CA GLU A 522 65.55 41.97 24.46
C GLU A 522 66.99 41.65 24.94
N ALA A 523 67.21 40.44 25.47
CA ALA A 523 68.54 39.96 25.85
C ALA A 523 69.51 39.89 24.66
N GLN A 524 69.06 39.41 23.49
CA GLN A 524 69.85 39.44 22.25
C GLN A 524 70.23 40.88 21.86
N GLY A 525 69.32 41.84 22.04
CA GLY A 525 69.56 43.27 21.82
C GLY A 525 70.73 43.78 22.67
N PHE A 526 70.71 43.51 23.98
CA PHE A 526 71.79 43.90 24.89
C PHE A 526 73.13 43.26 24.51
N ILE A 527 73.15 41.97 24.18
CA ILE A 527 74.37 41.25 23.75
C ILE A 527 74.93 41.85 22.45
N SER A 528 74.07 42.15 21.48
CA SER A 528 74.49 42.73 20.19
C SER A 528 75.08 44.14 20.34
N ALA A 529 74.60 44.92 21.30
CA ALA A 529 75.11 46.26 21.59
C ALA A 529 76.52 46.25 22.23
N GLU A 530 76.89 45.19 22.95
CA GLU A 530 78.23 45.02 23.53
C GLU A 530 79.27 44.44 22.55
N GLY A 531 78.84 43.95 21.39
CA GLY A 531 79.59 43.11 20.46
C GLY A 531 80.82 43.70 19.77
N THR A 532 81.36 44.84 20.23
CA THR A 532 82.61 45.38 19.66
C THR A 532 83.87 44.93 20.43
N ILE A 533 83.75 44.36 21.65
CA ILE A 533 84.94 44.09 22.49
C ILE A 533 85.15 42.60 22.87
N ILE A 534 84.18 41.68 22.77
CA ILE A 534 84.39 40.26 23.15
C ILE A 534 83.60 39.32 22.22
N SER A 535 84.28 38.65 21.26
CA SER A 535 83.57 38.02 20.13
C SER A 535 83.15 36.55 20.30
N GLU A 536 83.83 35.72 21.10
CA GLU A 536 83.54 34.26 21.12
C GLU A 536 82.42 33.87 22.10
N ASN A 537 82.46 34.36 23.34
CA ASN A 537 81.45 34.03 24.34
C ASN A 537 80.09 34.72 24.07
N ALA A 538 80.09 35.93 23.52
CA ALA A 538 78.86 36.61 23.10
C ALA A 538 78.18 35.87 21.93
N GLN A 539 78.97 35.33 20.99
CA GLN A 539 78.46 34.45 19.94
C GLN A 539 77.88 33.15 20.51
N HIS A 540 78.53 32.54 21.50
CA HIS A 540 78.02 31.31 22.13
C HIS A 540 76.69 31.53 22.87
N VAL A 541 76.56 32.62 23.64
CA VAL A 541 75.27 32.97 24.28
C VAL A 541 74.20 33.25 23.22
N ALA A 542 74.53 33.98 22.15
CA ALA A 542 73.59 34.22 21.06
C ALA A 542 73.12 32.93 20.37
N THR A 543 74.01 31.94 20.18
CA THR A 543 73.66 30.62 19.64
C THR A 543 72.71 29.85 20.55
N LEU A 544 73.01 29.73 21.85
CA LEU A 544 72.15 29.04 22.83
C LEU A 544 70.76 29.69 22.92
N VAL A 545 70.72 31.01 22.81
CA VAL A 545 69.48 31.78 22.81
C VAL A 545 68.65 31.55 21.53
N GLN A 546 69.29 31.43 20.36
CA GLN A 546 68.60 31.06 19.12
C GLN A 546 68.07 29.62 19.16
N GLU A 547 68.81 28.69 19.79
CA GLU A 547 68.33 27.32 20.02
C GLU A 547 67.10 27.28 20.92
N ALA A 548 67.10 28.04 22.03
CA ALA A 548 65.95 28.19 22.91
C ALA A 548 64.70 28.75 22.18
N GLN A 549 64.88 29.73 21.28
CA GLN A 549 63.80 30.23 20.42
C GLN A 549 63.27 29.14 19.46
N GLY A 550 64.17 28.33 18.90
CA GLY A 550 63.82 27.18 18.06
C GLY A 550 62.92 26.17 18.79
N PHE A 551 63.31 25.78 20.00
CA PHE A 551 62.54 24.85 20.82
C PHE A 551 61.19 25.45 21.29
N ALA A 552 61.12 26.75 21.58
CA ALA A 552 59.86 27.41 21.92
C ALA A 552 58.85 27.41 20.76
N MET A 553 59.33 27.61 19.52
CA MET A 553 58.48 27.48 18.33
C MET A 553 58.02 26.03 18.10
N GLU A 554 58.88 25.05 18.40
CA GLU A 554 58.55 23.63 18.32
C GLU A 554 57.45 23.25 19.33
N ALA A 555 57.61 23.65 20.59
CA ALA A 555 56.62 23.46 21.66
C ALA A 555 55.25 24.06 21.29
N ARG A 556 55.25 25.29 20.75
CA ARG A 556 54.04 25.95 20.26
C ARG A 556 53.37 25.18 19.11
N SER A 557 54.15 24.67 18.16
CA SER A 557 53.61 23.86 17.05
C SER A 557 52.95 22.57 17.53
N PHE A 558 53.44 21.95 18.61
CA PHE A 558 52.78 20.81 19.23
C PHE A 558 51.47 21.22 19.93
N LEU A 559 51.44 22.36 20.64
CA LEU A 559 50.23 22.90 21.27
C LEU A 559 49.12 23.22 20.25
N ASP A 560 49.49 23.82 19.11
CA ASP A 560 48.56 24.12 18.02
C ASP A 560 48.03 22.85 17.33
N ARG A 561 48.85 21.80 17.20
CA ARG A 561 48.40 20.50 16.67
C ARG A 561 47.44 19.79 17.63
N ASP A 562 47.72 19.81 18.93
CA ASP A 562 46.82 19.22 19.94
C ASP A 562 45.44 19.88 19.91
N ALA A 563 45.41 21.22 19.76
CA ALA A 563 44.18 22.00 19.55
C ALA A 563 43.29 21.44 18.44
N GLN A 564 43.90 21.21 17.28
CA GLN A 564 43.18 20.79 16.07
C GLN A 564 42.72 19.35 16.18
N VAL A 565 43.54 18.47 16.76
CA VAL A 565 43.17 17.07 17.01
C VAL A 565 41.95 17.00 17.92
N VAL A 566 41.95 17.71 19.05
CA VAL A 566 40.82 17.75 19.98
C VAL A 566 39.58 18.33 19.31
N ALA A 567 39.69 19.46 18.61
CA ALA A 567 38.56 20.10 17.92
C ALA A 567 37.93 19.22 16.83
N ASN A 568 38.75 18.49 16.05
CA ASN A 568 38.27 17.59 15.00
C ASN A 568 37.49 16.40 15.58
N HIS A 569 37.99 15.80 16.67
CA HIS A 569 37.28 14.71 17.34
C HIS A 569 35.94 15.16 17.95
N PHE A 570 35.90 16.35 18.57
CA PHE A 570 34.64 16.91 19.07
C PHE A 570 33.61 17.16 17.97
N ARG A 571 34.04 17.61 16.79
CA ARG A 571 33.15 17.81 15.65
C ARG A 571 32.55 16.48 15.17
N VAL A 572 33.38 15.43 15.02
CA VAL A 572 32.93 14.09 14.64
C VAL A 572 31.92 13.57 15.67
N LEU A 573 32.28 13.58 16.95
CA LEU A 573 31.43 13.16 18.07
C LEU A 573 30.08 13.89 18.08
N THR A 574 30.06 15.20 17.84
CA THR A 574 28.82 15.99 17.80
C THR A 574 27.93 15.56 16.63
N GLY A 575 28.51 15.34 15.45
CA GLY A 575 27.77 14.84 14.29
C GLY A 575 27.17 13.45 14.52
N GLU A 576 27.92 12.55 15.16
CA GLU A 576 27.44 11.22 15.53
C GLU A 576 26.27 11.29 16.53
N ILE A 577 26.36 12.14 17.56
CA ILE A 577 25.27 12.33 18.53
C ILE A 577 24.00 12.85 17.85
N GLN A 578 24.13 13.78 16.89
CA GLN A 578 22.99 14.28 16.11
C GLN A 578 22.35 13.17 15.26
N ALA A 579 23.17 12.32 14.62
CA ALA A 579 22.66 11.17 13.88
C ALA A 579 21.90 10.19 14.79
N ILE A 580 22.46 9.88 15.98
CA ILE A 580 21.82 9.04 16.99
C ILE A 580 20.47 9.62 17.43
N GLN A 581 20.37 10.94 17.64
CA GLN A 581 19.11 11.61 17.98
C GLN A 581 18.07 11.46 16.87
N GLY A 582 18.48 11.56 15.60
CA GLY A 582 17.63 11.30 14.44
C GLY A 582 17.03 9.89 14.46
N TYR A 583 17.88 8.88 14.62
CA TYR A 583 17.43 7.49 14.68
C TYR A 583 16.53 7.19 15.89
N VAL A 584 16.82 7.75 17.07
CA VAL A 584 15.97 7.61 18.27
C VAL A 584 14.58 8.22 18.04
N SER A 585 14.52 9.38 17.39
CA SER A 585 13.24 10.02 17.03
C SER A 585 12.43 9.16 16.06
N GLU A 586 13.08 8.57 15.05
CA GLU A 586 12.43 7.70 14.07
C GLU A 586 11.89 6.42 14.72
N GLY A 587 12.73 5.74 15.51
CA GLY A 587 12.33 4.54 16.27
C GLY A 587 11.17 4.81 17.24
N SER A 588 11.16 5.96 17.90
CA SER A 588 10.06 6.36 18.79
C SER A 588 8.75 6.57 18.03
N SER A 589 8.81 7.11 16.80
CA SER A 589 7.64 7.26 15.93
C SER A 589 7.04 5.91 15.57
N TYR A 590 7.85 4.95 15.11
CA TYR A 590 7.38 3.59 14.76
C TYR A 590 6.76 2.86 15.96
N LEU A 591 7.33 3.02 17.15
CA LEU A 591 6.82 2.42 18.39
C LEU A 591 5.48 3.03 18.82
N SER A 592 5.31 4.35 18.67
CA SER A 592 4.04 5.02 18.96
C SER A 592 2.92 4.56 18.02
N GLU A 593 3.23 4.42 16.73
CA GLU A 593 2.29 3.89 15.73
C GLU A 593 1.89 2.45 16.05
N THR A 594 2.89 1.60 16.35
CA THR A 594 2.66 0.18 16.68
C THR A 594 1.86 0.02 17.95
N GLY A 595 2.14 0.82 18.99
CA GLY A 595 1.42 0.78 20.27
C GLY A 595 -0.07 1.12 20.13
N THR A 596 -0.43 1.95 19.16
CA THR A 596 -1.83 2.24 18.84
C THR A 596 -2.50 1.05 18.16
N ARG A 597 -1.79 0.39 17.22
CA ARG A 597 -2.29 -0.76 16.45
C ARG A 597 -2.40 -2.05 17.28
N THR A 598 -1.49 -2.31 18.22
CA THR A 598 -1.53 -3.55 19.04
C THR A 598 -2.75 -3.63 19.97
N ARG A 599 -3.30 -2.50 20.41
CA ARG A 599 -4.52 -2.48 21.25
C ARG A 599 -5.73 -3.08 20.53
N ILE A 600 -5.72 -3.09 19.20
CA ILE A 600 -6.82 -3.55 18.35
C ILE A 600 -6.88 -5.09 18.33
N ILE A 601 -5.77 -5.81 18.51
CA ILE A 601 -5.69 -7.27 18.29
C ILE A 601 -6.64 -8.07 19.19
N SER A 602 -6.77 -7.70 20.48
CA SER A 602 -7.72 -8.39 21.37
C SER A 602 -9.18 -8.26 20.90
N ALA A 603 -9.54 -7.11 20.34
CA ALA A 603 -10.85 -6.88 19.75
C ALA A 603 -11.00 -7.65 18.42
N LEU A 604 -9.93 -7.76 17.61
CA LEU A 604 -9.95 -8.54 16.36
C LEU A 604 -10.30 -10.01 16.60
N ASN A 605 -9.80 -10.63 17.67
CA ASN A 605 -10.11 -12.04 17.95
C ASN A 605 -11.59 -12.25 18.33
N SER A 606 -12.17 -11.35 19.13
CA SER A 606 -13.60 -11.40 19.45
C SER A 606 -14.46 -11.13 18.21
N LEU A 607 -14.06 -10.17 17.37
CA LEU A 607 -14.76 -9.87 16.12
C LEU A 607 -14.65 -11.02 15.12
N GLN A 608 -13.49 -11.70 15.04
CA GLN A 608 -13.30 -12.89 14.19
C GLN A 608 -14.24 -14.01 14.62
N ALA A 609 -14.28 -14.33 15.91
CA ALA A 609 -15.18 -15.37 16.42
C ALA A 609 -16.65 -15.04 16.16
N TRP A 610 -17.02 -13.75 16.28
CA TRP A 610 -18.35 -13.27 15.92
C TRP A 610 -18.63 -13.41 14.42
N ALA A 611 -17.71 -12.98 13.56
CA ALA A 611 -17.85 -13.02 12.10
C ALA A 611 -17.95 -14.47 11.59
N ASP A 612 -17.08 -15.35 12.08
CA ASP A 612 -17.10 -16.79 11.77
C ASP A 612 -18.43 -17.42 12.18
N LYS A 613 -18.93 -17.09 13.37
CA LYS A 613 -20.24 -17.56 13.84
C LYS A 613 -21.38 -17.02 12.96
N MET A 614 -21.29 -15.78 12.51
CA MET A 614 -22.31 -15.17 11.65
C MET A 614 -22.35 -15.84 10.28
N VAL A 615 -21.19 -16.03 9.64
CA VAL A 615 -21.06 -16.75 8.36
C VAL A 615 -21.56 -18.19 8.51
N ALA A 616 -21.12 -18.92 9.54
CA ALA A 616 -21.56 -20.29 9.79
C ALA A 616 -23.07 -20.39 10.03
N THR A 617 -23.65 -19.41 10.74
CA THR A 617 -25.10 -19.35 10.95
C THR A 617 -25.83 -19.10 9.63
N ALA A 618 -25.37 -18.14 8.83
CA ALA A 618 -25.98 -17.83 7.54
C ALA A 618 -25.90 -19.03 6.58
N GLN A 619 -24.74 -19.70 6.48
CA GLN A 619 -24.56 -20.91 5.68
C GLN A 619 -25.43 -22.07 6.16
N ALA A 620 -25.59 -22.25 7.48
CA ALA A 620 -26.51 -23.25 8.02
C ALA A 620 -27.97 -22.93 7.70
N GLN A 621 -28.35 -21.65 7.62
CA GLN A 621 -29.68 -21.24 7.14
C GLN A 621 -29.84 -21.50 5.63
N LEU A 622 -28.82 -21.21 4.82
CA LEU A 622 -28.81 -21.54 3.38
C LEU A 622 -28.95 -23.04 3.13
N LEU A 623 -28.27 -23.88 3.91
CA LEU A 623 -28.38 -25.34 3.79
C LEU A 623 -29.79 -25.85 4.09
N ARG A 624 -30.50 -25.24 5.05
CA ARG A 624 -31.90 -25.60 5.34
C ARG A 624 -32.85 -25.26 4.21
N LEU A 625 -32.50 -24.32 3.34
CA LEU A 625 -33.27 -23.99 2.14
C LEU A 625 -33.06 -25.01 1.01
N VAL A 626 -31.91 -25.70 1.01
CA VAL A 626 -31.60 -26.78 0.03
C VAL A 626 -32.33 -28.06 0.39
N GLU A 627 -32.44 -28.37 1.68
CA GLU A 627 -33.07 -29.61 2.13
C GLU A 627 -34.50 -29.64 1.60
N PRO A 628 -34.86 -30.63 0.76
CA PRO A 628 -36.21 -30.72 0.25
C PRO A 628 -37.12 -30.78 1.46
N GLU A 629 -38.11 -29.89 1.56
CA GLU A 629 -39.20 -30.08 2.51
C GLU A 629 -39.63 -31.53 2.31
N GLU A 630 -39.37 -32.39 3.31
CA GLU A 630 -39.89 -33.74 3.30
C GLU A 630 -41.39 -33.56 3.23
N THR A 631 -41.94 -33.54 2.01
CA THR A 631 -43.37 -33.57 1.76
C THR A 631 -43.76 -34.88 2.39
N THR A 632 -44.19 -34.79 3.64
CA THR A 632 -44.64 -35.92 4.43
C THR A 632 -45.93 -36.28 3.72
N TYR A 633 -45.82 -37.14 2.71
CA TYR A 633 -46.96 -37.77 2.09
C TYR A 633 -47.59 -38.59 3.21
N LEU A 634 -48.49 -37.95 3.95
CA LEU A 634 -49.46 -38.60 4.80
C LEU A 634 -50.30 -39.45 3.83
N HIS A 635 -49.78 -40.64 3.51
CA HIS A 635 -50.58 -41.74 3.05
C HIS A 635 -51.48 -42.13 4.22
N THR A 636 -52.56 -41.37 4.42
CA THR A 636 -53.76 -41.89 5.04
C THR A 636 -54.20 -43.06 4.17
N ARG A 637 -53.79 -44.27 4.57
CA ARG A 637 -54.42 -45.52 4.14
C ARG A 637 -55.91 -45.40 4.47
N VAL A 638 -56.74 -45.33 3.43
CA VAL A 638 -58.17 -45.64 3.52
C VAL A 638 -58.35 -47.08 3.11
#